data_AF-A0A7J6LIW4-F1
#
_entry.id   AF-A0A7J6LIW4-F1
#
_cell.length_a   1.000
_cell.length_b   1.000
_cell.length_c   1.000
_cell.angle_alpha   90.00
_cell.angle_beta   90.00
_cell.angle_gamma   90.00
#
_symmetry.space_group_name_H-M   'P 1'
#
loop_
_entity.id
_entity.type
_entity.pdbx_description
1 polymer ?
#
loop_
_entity_poly.entity_id
_entity_poly.type
_entity_poly.pdbx_seq_one_letter_code
_entity_poly.pdbx_strand_id
1 'polypeptide(L)'
;MIADSSNPSVAPIDGKYSKTEIIIPNGSSNAKAVFNLVMTAIGLGVMTLPMAFGRAGWISGSILLIVSAGFVYYNVIILCHALCLNPEDPTRVIQSFEELGRICYGRLATVMNSVTLHPLLIAACAVFLILLSTSLYNMTGVLSYNLWLLIISLSIAPFACLRTMKEVGVLSAIGVASVAAIVVLVVLASLDRYINGASESLGCLLSRIGAGHSLGPASAAVLAGTGGKMFKRMISNMSASLGDALYNSPPTKVTTLPNGLRVATQHTFTESATIGVWIDAGSRYETKETNGTAHFLEHLAFKGTQRRTRLQLEREVEDIGAHLNAYTSREQTVYYAKTRRECVGQGLDILSDILQHSKLERRAIEEERGVILREMEEVNKSLEEVIYDQLHIACFREDPLGYTILGPVENIRSINRDNLVNYISNNYKADRMVVAAAGPVDHEEIVKCAAEKFGNLPKSSGPRASITKPRFVSSELLSATDALGPSSHVAVAFEGVPWTSPDCITFMLMQQIVGGFNGAFQGLIPPTLSANSSIQAIARAPSEEGAATWIDSFTALNTCYKDTGLFGFYVASPEEKINNAIDELMCSIDSLSYSITEEDLERAKKQLLTTLFIGLDDTTGVAEDIGRQLLVYGRRISPAEFVKRLDQIDHYEIRRVAQKYLLNKPVTMTGVGMVQNVMQLSEVQKLAHWQGASLPKEEEQ
;
A
#
# COMPACT_ATOMS: atom_id res chain seq x y z
N MET A 1 -34.36 52.67 57.45
CA MET A 1 -34.79 53.96 56.86
C MET A 1 -35.15 53.70 55.41
N ILE A 2 -36.39 54.06 55.01
CA ILE A 2 -36.76 54.68 53.71
C ILE A 2 -36.34 53.86 52.45
N ALA A 3 -37.22 53.09 51.80
CA ALA A 3 -38.32 53.50 50.87
C ALA A 3 -37.78 54.28 49.64
N ASP A 4 -38.19 54.14 48.38
CA ASP A 4 -39.19 53.31 47.66
C ASP A 4 -38.76 53.32 46.14
N SER A 5 -39.42 52.76 45.10
CA SER A 5 -40.77 52.22 44.92
C SER A 5 -40.89 51.06 43.92
N SER A 6 -42.05 50.39 44.00
CA SER A 6 -42.81 49.61 43.01
C SER A 6 -42.78 50.08 41.53
N ASN A 7 -42.72 49.22 40.49
CA ASN A 7 -43.65 48.15 39.98
C ASN A 7 -44.83 48.73 39.14
N PRO A 8 -45.32 48.09 38.03
CA PRO A 8 -46.04 46.81 38.13
C PRO A 8 -45.97 45.79 36.94
N SER A 9 -46.18 44.51 37.31
CA SER A 9 -46.92 43.45 36.55
C SER A 9 -46.22 42.77 35.33
N VAL A 10 -46.45 41.48 35.01
CA VAL A 10 -47.47 40.48 35.46
C VAL A 10 -46.79 39.15 35.84
N ALA A 11 -47.38 38.39 36.78
CA ALA A 11 -46.88 37.11 37.29
C ALA A 11 -47.20 35.88 36.40
N PRO A 12 -46.43 34.78 36.51
CA PRO A 12 -46.72 33.51 35.84
C PRO A 12 -47.81 32.71 36.57
N ILE A 13 -48.50 31.82 35.86
CA ILE A 13 -49.42 30.84 36.44
C ILE A 13 -48.98 29.44 36.00
N ASP A 14 -48.48 28.66 36.97
CA ASP A 14 -48.37 27.21 36.86
C ASP A 14 -49.75 26.56 36.81
N GLY A 15 -49.92 25.57 35.94
CA GLY A 15 -51.20 24.88 35.74
C GLY A 15 -51.04 23.50 35.12
N LYS A 16 -50.60 22.53 35.92
CA LYS A 16 -50.42 21.12 35.52
C LYS A 16 -51.64 20.56 34.80
N TYR A 17 -51.42 19.94 33.62
CA TYR A 17 -52.22 18.80 33.17
C TYR A 17 -51.31 17.64 32.78
N SER A 18 -51.86 16.42 32.89
CA SER A 18 -51.13 15.18 33.09
C SER A 18 -50.34 14.67 31.89
N LYS A 19 -49.32 13.84 32.15
CA LYS A 19 -48.87 12.79 31.20
C LYS A 19 -50.11 12.04 30.69
N THR A 20 -50.46 12.23 29.43
CA THR A 20 -51.39 11.34 28.72
C THR A 20 -50.55 10.25 28.07
N GLU A 21 -50.59 9.04 28.61
CA GLU A 21 -50.17 7.86 27.85
C GLU A 21 -51.10 7.72 26.65
N ILE A 22 -50.60 7.98 25.46
CA ILE A 22 -51.36 7.75 24.23
C ILE A 22 -51.29 6.25 23.91
N ILE A 23 -52.22 5.50 24.48
CA ILE A 23 -52.50 4.13 24.07
C ILE A 23 -53.18 4.22 22.69
N ILE A 24 -52.40 4.04 21.62
CA ILE A 24 -52.93 3.89 20.26
C ILE A 24 -53.31 2.42 20.05
N PRO A 25 -54.59 2.08 19.82
CA PRO A 25 -54.97 0.73 19.46
C PRO A 25 -54.58 0.44 18.00
N ASN A 26 -53.67 -0.53 17.81
CA ASN A 26 -53.43 -1.30 16.58
C ASN A 26 -53.36 -0.53 15.23
N GLY A 27 -52.16 -0.12 14.78
CA GLY A 27 -52.04 0.42 13.41
C GLY A 27 -50.65 0.83 12.91
N SER A 28 -49.74 -0.13 12.67
CA SER A 28 -48.40 0.06 12.07
C SER A 28 -47.36 0.84 12.92
N SER A 29 -46.10 0.39 12.91
CA SER A 29 -45.05 0.99 13.72
C SER A 29 -44.48 2.26 13.10
N ASN A 30 -44.40 3.34 13.89
CA ASN A 30 -43.83 4.64 13.49
C ASN A 30 -42.44 4.55 12.83
N ALA A 31 -41.66 3.52 13.17
CA ALA A 31 -40.38 3.22 12.53
C ALA A 31 -40.46 3.08 11.00
N LYS A 32 -41.53 2.49 10.44
CA LYS A 32 -41.68 2.34 8.97
C LYS A 32 -41.98 3.67 8.28
N ALA A 33 -42.75 4.54 8.90
CA ALA A 33 -43.02 5.88 8.37
C ALA A 33 -41.73 6.72 8.35
N VAL A 34 -40.98 6.74 9.46
CA VAL A 34 -39.68 7.42 9.56
C VAL A 34 -38.66 6.82 8.59
N PHE A 35 -38.59 5.49 8.46
CA PHE A 35 -37.70 4.82 7.53
C PHE A 35 -38.00 5.19 6.06
N ASN A 36 -39.27 5.17 5.65
CA ASN A 36 -39.66 5.54 4.29
C ASN A 36 -39.41 7.03 4.00
N LEU A 37 -39.61 7.90 4.99
CA LEU A 37 -39.29 9.33 4.91
C LEU A 37 -37.80 9.56 4.66
N VAL A 38 -36.95 8.90 5.45
CA VAL A 38 -35.48 8.93 5.33
C VAL A 38 -35.02 8.37 3.98
N MET A 39 -35.56 7.23 3.55
CA MET A 39 -35.21 6.63 2.25
C MET A 39 -35.62 7.51 1.06
N THR A 40 -36.74 8.23 1.16
CA THR A 40 -37.18 9.18 0.12
C THR A 40 -36.27 10.42 0.06
N ALA A 41 -35.83 10.93 1.22
CA ALA A 41 -34.88 12.05 1.30
C ALA A 41 -33.48 11.68 0.77
N ILE A 42 -33.00 10.46 1.08
CA ILE A 42 -31.72 9.95 0.59
C ILE A 42 -31.76 9.70 -0.93
N GLY A 43 -32.87 9.15 -1.45
CA GLY A 43 -33.02 8.74 -2.84
C GLY A 43 -32.88 9.87 -3.87
N LEU A 44 -33.43 11.07 -3.59
CA LEU A 44 -33.32 12.21 -4.51
C LEU A 44 -31.96 12.94 -4.44
N GLY A 45 -31.37 13.05 -3.24
CA GLY A 45 -30.13 13.81 -3.03
C GLY A 45 -28.89 13.04 -3.50
N VAL A 46 -28.67 11.84 -2.96
CA VAL A 46 -27.37 11.16 -3.04
C VAL A 46 -26.95 10.79 -4.47
N MET A 47 -27.91 10.47 -5.33
CA MET A 47 -27.66 10.06 -6.73
C MET A 47 -27.21 11.21 -7.65
N THR A 48 -27.41 12.48 -7.27
CA THR A 48 -27.04 13.65 -8.11
C THR A 48 -25.90 14.49 -7.54
N LEU A 49 -25.58 14.34 -6.25
CA LEU A 49 -24.54 15.09 -5.55
C LEU A 49 -23.21 15.19 -6.32
N PRO A 50 -22.56 14.09 -6.75
CA PRO A 50 -21.21 14.15 -7.32
C PRO A 50 -21.14 14.95 -8.63
N MET A 51 -22.16 14.84 -9.49
CA MET A 51 -22.22 15.60 -10.75
C MET A 51 -22.62 17.06 -10.54
N ALA A 52 -23.42 17.37 -9.52
CA ALA A 52 -23.77 18.75 -9.17
C ALA A 52 -22.53 19.53 -8.68
N PHE A 53 -21.74 18.94 -7.77
CA PHE A 53 -20.47 19.51 -7.33
C PHE A 53 -19.47 19.69 -8.49
N GLY A 54 -19.38 18.70 -9.39
CA GLY A 54 -18.47 18.74 -10.54
C GLY A 54 -18.79 19.79 -11.62
N ARG A 55 -20.01 20.35 -11.66
CA ARG A 55 -20.41 21.33 -12.69
C ARG A 55 -20.71 22.73 -12.17
N ALA A 56 -21.22 22.87 -10.95
CA ALA A 56 -21.59 24.18 -10.40
C ALA A 56 -20.39 24.88 -9.72
N GLY A 57 -19.45 24.10 -9.17
CA GLY A 57 -18.41 24.59 -8.25
C GLY A 57 -18.86 24.49 -6.79
N TRP A 58 -17.90 24.44 -5.86
CA TRP A 58 -18.15 24.12 -4.45
C TRP A 58 -19.16 25.05 -3.76
N ILE A 59 -19.08 26.36 -4.01
CA ILE A 59 -19.91 27.37 -3.32
C ILE A 59 -21.37 27.29 -3.76
N SER A 60 -21.61 27.32 -5.08
CA SER A 60 -22.96 27.26 -5.66
C SER A 60 -23.62 25.89 -5.48
N GLY A 61 -22.86 24.80 -5.58
CA GLY A 61 -23.32 23.44 -5.27
C GLY A 61 -23.77 23.32 -3.82
N SER A 62 -23.02 23.87 -2.88
CA SER A 62 -23.38 23.89 -1.45
C SER A 62 -24.64 24.72 -1.19
N ILE A 63 -24.78 25.90 -1.82
CA ILE A 63 -25.99 26.73 -1.72
C ILE A 63 -27.21 25.99 -2.27
N LEU A 64 -27.11 25.34 -3.43
CA LEU A 64 -28.19 24.56 -4.03
C LEU A 64 -28.62 23.39 -3.13
N LEU A 65 -27.66 22.74 -2.47
CA LEU A 65 -27.89 21.62 -1.55
C LEU A 65 -28.60 22.08 -0.26
N ILE A 66 -28.19 23.21 0.31
CA ILE A 66 -28.85 23.83 1.48
C ILE A 66 -30.30 24.21 1.14
N VAL A 67 -30.52 24.84 -0.03
CA VAL A 67 -31.86 25.21 -0.51
C VAL A 67 -32.73 23.96 -0.74
N SER A 68 -32.19 22.92 -1.37
CA SER A 68 -32.88 21.65 -1.60
C SER A 68 -33.25 20.96 -0.27
N ALA A 69 -32.33 20.90 0.70
CA ALA A 69 -32.59 20.35 2.02
C ALA A 69 -33.70 21.12 2.77
N GLY A 70 -33.73 22.46 2.64
CA GLY A 70 -34.81 23.29 3.18
C GLY A 70 -36.19 22.97 2.57
N PHE A 71 -36.26 22.75 1.25
CA PHE A 71 -37.50 22.34 0.59
C PHE A 71 -37.94 20.92 0.96
N VAL A 72 -37.02 19.98 1.13
CA VAL A 72 -37.33 18.62 1.62
C VAL A 72 -37.88 18.69 3.05
N TYR A 73 -37.23 19.46 3.94
CA TYR A 73 -37.68 19.65 5.33
C TYR A 73 -39.08 20.28 5.42
N TYR A 74 -39.39 21.27 4.55
CA TYR A 74 -40.73 21.86 4.48
C TYR A 74 -41.81 20.85 4.03
N ASN A 75 -41.50 20.02 3.03
CA ASN A 75 -42.40 18.95 2.58
C ASN A 75 -42.63 17.89 3.67
N VAL A 76 -41.60 17.53 4.43
CA VAL A 76 -41.72 16.64 5.61
C VAL A 76 -42.69 17.22 6.64
N ILE A 77 -42.60 18.52 6.95
CA ILE A 77 -43.51 19.18 7.89
C ILE A 77 -44.96 19.13 7.39
N ILE A 78 -45.21 19.40 6.10
CA ILE A 78 -46.56 19.29 5.50
C ILE A 78 -47.11 17.86 5.65
N LEU A 79 -46.27 16.84 5.37
CA LEU A 79 -46.67 15.44 5.47
C LEU A 79 -47.02 15.04 6.92
N CYS A 80 -46.20 15.46 7.88
CA CYS A 80 -46.46 15.24 9.30
C CYS A 80 -47.72 15.95 9.79
N HIS A 81 -47.99 17.18 9.33
CA HIS A 81 -49.21 17.89 9.71
C HIS A 81 -50.47 17.24 9.14
N ALA A 82 -50.40 16.74 7.89
CA ALA A 82 -51.50 16.02 7.26
C ALA A 82 -51.83 14.70 7.98
N LEU A 83 -50.83 14.02 8.56
CA LEU A 83 -51.02 12.81 9.37
C LEU A 83 -51.65 13.09 10.75
N CYS A 84 -51.63 14.34 11.23
CA CYS A 84 -52.23 14.76 12.49
C CYS A 84 -53.70 15.23 12.37
N LEU A 85 -54.28 15.23 11.16
CA LEU A 85 -55.69 15.58 10.95
C LEU A 85 -56.59 14.38 11.24
N ASN A 86 -57.50 14.52 12.21
CA ASN A 86 -58.36 13.45 12.71
C ASN A 86 -59.34 12.94 11.62
N PRO A 87 -59.54 11.61 11.47
CA PRO A 87 -60.29 11.01 10.37
C PRO A 87 -61.80 10.88 10.66
N GLU A 88 -62.54 11.99 10.75
CA GLU A 88 -64.00 11.98 10.98
C GLU A 88 -64.87 12.44 9.78
N ASP A 89 -64.30 12.61 8.58
CA ASP A 89 -65.08 12.78 7.34
C ASP A 89 -64.65 11.74 6.28
N PRO A 90 -65.38 10.61 6.15
CA PRO A 90 -65.03 9.53 5.21
C PRO A 90 -65.19 9.89 3.73
N THR A 91 -65.66 11.09 3.38
CA THR A 91 -66.00 11.46 1.99
C THR A 91 -64.94 12.26 1.26
N ARG A 92 -63.88 12.73 1.94
CA ARG A 92 -62.80 13.52 1.33
C ARG A 92 -61.64 12.66 0.82
N VAL A 93 -61.79 12.14 -0.39
CA VAL A 93 -60.67 11.54 -1.14
C VAL A 93 -59.74 12.65 -1.62
N ILE A 94 -58.54 12.76 -1.03
CA ILE A 94 -57.50 13.72 -1.45
C ILE A 94 -56.91 13.25 -2.79
N GLN A 95 -57.04 14.06 -3.85
CA GLN A 95 -56.67 13.62 -5.21
C GLN A 95 -55.27 14.07 -5.65
N SER A 96 -54.68 15.11 -5.03
CA SER A 96 -53.34 15.61 -5.38
C SER A 96 -52.56 16.20 -4.20
N PHE A 97 -51.23 16.31 -4.33
CA PHE A 97 -50.36 17.00 -3.36
C PHE A 97 -50.64 18.51 -3.25
N GLU A 98 -51.25 19.11 -4.25
CA GLU A 98 -51.70 20.51 -4.22
C GLU A 98 -52.93 20.68 -3.30
N GLU A 99 -53.83 19.70 -3.32
CA GLU A 99 -55.01 19.67 -2.45
C GLU A 99 -54.62 19.42 -0.98
N LEU A 100 -53.62 18.56 -0.74
CA LEU A 100 -53.02 18.35 0.58
C LEU A 100 -52.47 19.66 1.17
N GLY A 101 -51.68 20.40 0.38
CA GLY A 101 -51.14 21.71 0.76
C GLY A 101 -52.23 22.76 0.99
N ARG A 102 -53.29 22.75 0.17
CA ARG A 102 -54.48 23.61 0.32
C ARG A 102 -55.17 23.42 1.66
N ILE A 103 -55.31 22.17 2.12
CA ILE A 103 -56.00 21.82 3.36
C ILE A 103 -55.18 22.26 4.58
N CYS A 104 -53.86 22.07 4.55
CA CYS A 104 -52.99 22.36 5.70
C CYS A 104 -52.64 23.85 5.86
N TYR A 105 -52.48 24.59 4.75
CA TYR A 105 -51.91 25.95 4.76
C TYR A 105 -52.61 26.95 3.81
N GLY A 106 -53.76 26.58 3.24
CA GLY A 106 -54.57 27.46 2.38
C GLY A 106 -54.04 27.62 0.95
N ARG A 107 -54.70 28.51 0.18
CA ARG A 107 -54.47 28.67 -1.28
C ARG A 107 -53.02 29.01 -1.68
N LEU A 108 -52.27 29.67 -0.80
CA LEU A 108 -50.92 30.13 -1.10
C LEU A 108 -49.92 28.96 -1.16
N ALA A 109 -50.10 27.95 -0.28
CA ALA A 109 -49.33 26.71 -0.30
C ALA A 109 -49.63 25.84 -1.54
N THR A 110 -50.87 25.88 -2.06
CA THR A 110 -51.24 25.21 -3.32
C THR A 110 -50.38 25.71 -4.49
N VAL A 111 -50.25 27.03 -4.64
CA VAL A 111 -49.44 27.65 -5.70
C VAL A 111 -47.96 27.33 -5.50
N MET A 112 -47.45 27.42 -4.26
CA MET A 112 -46.06 27.08 -3.96
C MET A 112 -45.73 25.60 -4.28
N ASN A 113 -46.60 24.65 -3.90
CA ASN A 113 -46.40 23.23 -4.25
C ASN A 113 -46.43 23.02 -5.77
N SER A 114 -47.37 23.66 -6.47
CA SER A 114 -47.48 23.54 -7.94
C SER A 114 -46.19 23.99 -8.63
N VAL A 115 -45.67 25.16 -8.24
CA VAL A 115 -44.49 25.81 -8.85
C VAL A 115 -43.17 25.16 -8.43
N THR A 116 -43.07 24.50 -7.28
CA THR A 116 -41.81 23.91 -6.80
C THR A 116 -41.71 22.40 -7.00
N LEU A 117 -42.80 21.65 -6.78
CA LEU A 117 -42.77 20.19 -6.77
C LEU A 117 -42.75 19.59 -8.18
N HIS A 118 -43.57 20.12 -9.11
CA HIS A 118 -43.64 19.61 -10.48
C HIS A 118 -42.32 19.78 -11.27
N PRO A 119 -41.66 20.95 -11.29
CA PRO A 119 -40.40 21.10 -12.02
C PRO A 119 -39.28 20.22 -11.45
N LEU A 120 -39.24 20.04 -10.13
CA LEU A 120 -38.25 19.18 -9.46
C LEU A 120 -38.42 17.70 -9.84
N LEU A 121 -39.66 17.19 -9.85
CA LEU A 121 -39.98 15.84 -10.28
C LEU A 121 -39.68 15.62 -11.78
N ILE A 122 -40.01 16.59 -12.63
CA ILE A 122 -39.69 16.52 -14.07
C ILE A 122 -38.17 16.47 -14.29
N ALA A 123 -37.41 17.29 -13.56
CA ALA A 123 -35.95 17.29 -13.63
C ALA A 123 -35.35 15.95 -13.14
N ALA A 124 -35.85 15.41 -12.02
CA ALA A 124 -35.40 14.12 -11.49
C ALA A 124 -35.68 12.96 -12.46
N CYS A 125 -36.88 12.92 -13.05
CA CYS A 125 -37.22 11.95 -14.10
C CYS A 125 -36.31 12.08 -15.31
N ALA A 126 -36.05 13.30 -15.82
CA ALA A 126 -35.16 13.52 -16.95
C ALA A 126 -33.73 13.01 -16.68
N VAL A 127 -33.17 13.28 -15.49
CA VAL A 127 -31.86 12.78 -15.08
C VAL A 127 -31.83 11.25 -15.00
N PHE A 128 -32.87 10.62 -14.44
CA PHE A 128 -32.96 9.17 -14.35
C PHE A 128 -32.99 8.48 -15.72
N LEU A 129 -33.72 9.04 -16.69
CA LEU A 129 -33.76 8.53 -18.07
C LEU A 129 -32.40 8.59 -18.77
N ILE A 130 -31.66 9.69 -18.55
CA ILE A 130 -30.29 9.88 -19.08
C ILE A 130 -29.32 8.88 -18.45
N LEU A 131 -29.39 8.66 -17.14
CA LEU A 131 -28.53 7.68 -16.44
C LEU A 131 -28.84 6.24 -16.88
N LEU A 132 -30.12 5.89 -17.05
CA LEU A 132 -30.53 4.56 -17.48
C LEU A 132 -30.13 4.27 -18.94
N SER A 133 -30.31 5.23 -19.84
CA SER A 133 -29.88 5.09 -21.25
C SER A 133 -28.36 5.03 -21.38
N THR A 134 -27.61 5.81 -20.59
CA THR A 134 -26.13 5.73 -20.53
C THR A 134 -25.68 4.36 -20.01
N SER A 135 -26.32 3.84 -18.97
CA SER A 135 -25.98 2.53 -18.39
C SER A 135 -26.27 1.39 -19.37
N LEU A 136 -27.43 1.40 -20.05
CA LEU A 136 -27.79 0.39 -21.05
C LEU A 136 -26.92 0.48 -22.31
N TYR A 137 -26.53 1.69 -22.73
CA TYR A 137 -25.55 1.88 -23.79
C TYR A 137 -24.20 1.23 -23.42
N ASN A 138 -23.66 1.53 -22.24
CA ASN A 138 -22.39 0.99 -21.77
C ASN A 138 -22.42 -0.54 -21.53
N MET A 139 -23.55 -1.10 -21.10
CA MET A 139 -23.69 -2.54 -20.87
C MET A 139 -23.91 -3.37 -22.13
N THR A 140 -24.59 -2.81 -23.14
CA THR A 140 -25.01 -3.59 -24.33
C THR A 140 -24.20 -3.27 -25.59
N GLY A 141 -23.85 -2.00 -25.82
CA GLY A 141 -23.17 -1.54 -27.04
C GLY A 141 -23.95 -1.72 -28.36
N VAL A 142 -25.17 -2.30 -28.34
CA VAL A 142 -25.90 -2.71 -29.56
C VAL A 142 -26.62 -1.55 -30.26
N LEU A 143 -27.12 -0.57 -29.51
CA LEU A 143 -27.91 0.57 -30.01
C LEU A 143 -27.28 1.88 -29.53
N SER A 144 -27.43 2.95 -30.31
CA SER A 144 -26.89 4.26 -29.94
C SER A 144 -27.63 4.87 -28.73
N TYR A 145 -26.93 5.68 -27.95
CA TYR A 145 -27.46 6.37 -26.76
C TYR A 145 -28.81 7.08 -27.03
N ASN A 146 -28.94 7.80 -28.15
CA ASN A 146 -30.17 8.48 -28.53
C ASN A 146 -31.34 7.51 -28.80
N LEU A 147 -31.05 6.32 -29.35
CA LEU A 147 -32.08 5.31 -29.61
C LEU A 147 -32.53 4.64 -28.30
N TRP A 148 -31.60 4.36 -27.39
CA TRP A 148 -31.93 3.86 -26.04
C TRP A 148 -32.80 4.87 -25.28
N LEU A 149 -32.44 6.16 -25.29
CA LEU A 149 -33.24 7.22 -24.66
C LEU A 149 -34.66 7.29 -25.25
N LEU A 150 -34.81 7.10 -26.56
CA LEU A 150 -36.11 7.09 -27.25
C LEU A 150 -36.95 5.84 -26.91
N ILE A 151 -36.35 4.66 -26.84
CA ILE A 151 -37.04 3.42 -26.43
C ILE A 151 -37.54 3.52 -24.97
N ILE A 152 -36.68 4.00 -24.06
CA ILE A 152 -37.02 4.12 -22.64
C ILE A 152 -38.13 5.16 -22.43
N SER A 153 -38.05 6.33 -23.09
CA SER A 153 -39.10 7.35 -23.00
C SER A 153 -40.45 6.88 -23.58
N LEU A 154 -40.44 6.15 -24.71
CA LEU A 154 -41.65 5.50 -25.25
C LEU A 154 -42.24 4.46 -24.29
N SER A 155 -41.40 3.68 -23.59
CA SER A 155 -41.87 2.68 -22.61
C SER A 155 -42.56 3.29 -21.38
N ILE A 156 -42.37 4.59 -21.13
CA ILE A 156 -42.95 5.31 -19.98
C ILE A 156 -44.24 6.06 -20.34
N ALA A 157 -44.48 6.33 -21.63
CA ALA A 157 -45.71 6.95 -22.11
C ALA A 157 -47.02 6.29 -21.60
N PRO A 158 -47.14 4.96 -21.42
CA PRO A 158 -48.35 4.34 -20.87
C PRO A 158 -48.67 4.76 -19.42
N PHE A 159 -47.66 5.12 -18.61
CA PHE A 159 -47.88 5.52 -17.22
C PHE A 159 -48.47 6.94 -17.09
N ALA A 160 -48.42 7.75 -18.14
CA ALA A 160 -49.12 9.04 -18.20
C ALA A 160 -50.66 8.90 -18.23
N CYS A 161 -51.19 7.68 -18.40
CA CYS A 161 -52.62 7.40 -18.35
C CYS A 161 -53.15 7.08 -16.94
N LEU A 162 -52.28 6.92 -15.93
CA LEU A 162 -52.70 6.67 -14.54
C LEU A 162 -53.27 7.97 -13.94
N ARG A 163 -54.50 7.91 -13.41
CA ARG A 163 -55.25 9.11 -12.99
C ARG A 163 -55.52 9.19 -11.50
N THR A 164 -55.28 8.12 -10.73
CA THR A 164 -55.49 8.14 -9.27
C THR A 164 -54.26 7.72 -8.48
N MET A 165 -54.03 8.36 -7.33
CA MET A 165 -52.97 8.02 -6.38
C MET A 165 -53.02 6.54 -5.92
N LYS A 166 -54.20 5.91 -6.00
CA LYS A 166 -54.42 4.50 -5.65
C LYS A 166 -53.84 3.54 -6.70
N GLU A 167 -53.92 3.88 -7.99
CA GLU A 167 -53.25 3.15 -9.07
C GLU A 167 -51.71 3.28 -8.97
N VAL A 168 -51.22 4.50 -8.73
CA VAL A 168 -49.79 4.79 -8.57
C VAL A 168 -49.20 4.07 -7.36
N GLY A 169 -49.94 3.97 -6.25
CA GLY A 169 -49.52 3.23 -5.05
C GLY A 169 -49.32 1.74 -5.29
N VAL A 170 -50.21 1.10 -6.06
CA VAL A 170 -50.06 -0.32 -6.45
C VAL A 170 -48.83 -0.53 -7.33
N LEU A 171 -48.60 0.37 -8.29
CA LEU A 171 -47.43 0.30 -9.17
C LEU A 171 -46.11 0.49 -8.40
N SER A 172 -46.09 1.41 -7.44
CA SER A 172 -44.95 1.63 -6.54
C SER A 172 -44.63 0.40 -5.69
N ALA A 173 -45.66 -0.28 -5.16
CA ALA A 173 -45.46 -1.53 -4.43
C ALA A 173 -44.84 -2.65 -5.29
N ILE A 174 -45.22 -2.75 -6.57
CA ILE A 174 -44.60 -3.68 -7.53
C ILE A 174 -43.13 -3.30 -7.80
N GLY A 175 -42.83 -2.00 -7.93
CA GLY A 175 -41.46 -1.50 -8.09
C GLY A 175 -40.57 -1.83 -6.89
N VAL A 176 -41.04 -1.59 -5.67
CA VAL A 176 -40.33 -1.93 -4.43
C VAL A 176 -40.14 -3.44 -4.29
N ALA A 177 -41.17 -4.25 -4.61
CA ALA A 177 -41.05 -5.70 -4.62
C ALA A 177 -40.02 -6.21 -5.66
N SER A 178 -39.95 -5.56 -6.82
CA SER A 178 -38.98 -5.89 -7.88
C SER A 178 -37.54 -5.56 -7.45
N VAL A 179 -37.31 -4.39 -6.84
CA VAL A 179 -36.00 -4.03 -6.28
C VAL A 179 -35.61 -4.96 -5.13
N ALA A 180 -36.54 -5.29 -4.24
CA ALA A 180 -36.31 -6.25 -3.17
C ALA A 180 -35.97 -7.66 -3.72
N ALA A 181 -36.64 -8.12 -4.77
CA ALA A 181 -36.33 -9.38 -5.44
C ALA A 181 -34.94 -9.38 -6.10
N ILE A 182 -34.52 -8.27 -6.71
CA ILE A 182 -33.17 -8.11 -7.27
C ILE A 182 -32.12 -8.12 -6.16
N VAL A 183 -32.35 -7.41 -5.05
CA VAL A 183 -31.44 -7.43 -3.88
C VAL A 183 -31.36 -8.83 -3.29
N VAL A 184 -32.48 -9.54 -3.14
CA VAL A 184 -32.52 -10.93 -2.70
C VAL A 184 -31.78 -11.84 -3.69
N LEU A 185 -31.91 -11.66 -5.01
CA LEU A 185 -31.13 -12.40 -6.00
C LEU A 185 -29.63 -12.13 -5.92
N VAL A 186 -29.21 -10.89 -5.67
CA VAL A 186 -27.78 -10.52 -5.50
C VAL A 186 -27.22 -11.07 -4.18
N VAL A 187 -28.01 -11.07 -3.11
CA VAL A 187 -27.66 -11.67 -1.82
C VAL A 187 -27.62 -13.20 -1.94
N LEU A 188 -28.57 -13.83 -2.62
CA LEU A 188 -28.56 -15.26 -2.90
C LEU A 188 -27.39 -15.66 -3.81
N ALA A 189 -27.06 -14.90 -4.85
CA ALA A 189 -25.87 -15.14 -5.68
C ALA A 189 -24.54 -14.87 -4.95
N SER A 190 -24.58 -14.20 -3.80
CA SER A 190 -23.42 -14.01 -2.91
C SER A 190 -23.35 -15.09 -1.83
N LEU A 191 -24.49 -15.57 -1.34
CA LEU A 191 -24.62 -16.76 -0.50
C LEU A 191 -24.29 -18.04 -1.26
N ASP A 192 -24.65 -18.16 -2.53
CA ASP A 192 -24.33 -19.30 -3.39
C ASP A 192 -22.81 -19.39 -3.64
N ARG A 193 -22.11 -18.24 -3.71
CA ARG A 193 -20.64 -18.20 -3.68
C ARG A 193 -20.04 -18.62 -2.32
N TYR A 194 -20.76 -18.41 -1.23
CA TYR A 194 -20.33 -18.82 0.11
C TYR A 194 -20.62 -20.31 0.39
N ILE A 195 -21.77 -20.81 -0.05
CA ILE A 195 -22.23 -22.20 0.12
C ILE A 195 -21.49 -23.14 -0.83
N ASN A 196 -21.21 -22.74 -2.08
CA ASN A 196 -20.39 -23.57 -2.98
C ASN A 196 -18.91 -23.58 -2.59
N GLY A 197 -18.41 -22.56 -1.88
CA GLY A 197 -17.11 -22.64 -1.19
C GLY A 197 -17.09 -23.62 -0.02
N ALA A 198 -18.22 -23.80 0.68
CA ALA A 198 -18.35 -24.79 1.74
C ALA A 198 -18.63 -26.22 1.20
N SER A 199 -19.27 -26.37 0.04
CA SER A 199 -19.71 -27.68 -0.47
C SER A 199 -18.57 -28.56 -1.00
N GLU A 200 -17.43 -27.99 -1.41
CA GLU A 200 -16.24 -28.78 -1.75
C GLU A 200 -15.66 -29.52 -0.53
N SER A 201 -15.76 -28.92 0.68
CA SER A 201 -15.38 -29.61 1.93
C SER A 201 -16.36 -30.73 2.30
N LEU A 202 -17.66 -30.55 2.00
CA LEU A 202 -18.70 -31.52 2.32
C LEU A 202 -18.79 -32.67 1.30
N GLY A 203 -18.45 -32.43 0.03
CA GLY A 203 -18.43 -33.43 -1.03
C GLY A 203 -17.40 -34.53 -0.80
N CYS A 204 -16.25 -34.18 -0.23
CA CYS A 204 -15.24 -35.15 0.19
C CYS A 204 -15.76 -36.07 1.32
N LEU A 205 -16.62 -35.55 2.20
CA LEU A 205 -17.19 -36.27 3.35
C LEU A 205 -18.41 -37.14 2.94
N LEU A 206 -19.22 -36.68 2.00
CA LEU A 206 -20.39 -37.43 1.48
C LEU A 206 -20.02 -38.52 0.46
N SER A 207 -18.83 -38.48 -0.13
CA SER A 207 -18.31 -39.58 -0.96
C SER A 207 -18.14 -40.92 -0.20
N ARG A 208 -18.19 -40.89 1.14
CA ARG A 208 -18.09 -42.07 2.03
C ARG A 208 -19.44 -42.66 2.46
N ILE A 209 -20.58 -42.07 2.11
CA ILE A 209 -21.92 -42.60 2.47
C ILE A 209 -22.81 -42.60 1.24
N GLY A 210 -22.89 -43.74 0.55
CA GLY A 210 -23.70 -43.88 -0.65
C GLY A 210 -25.18 -44.13 -0.38
N ALA A 211 -26.05 -43.32 -1.01
CA ALA A 211 -27.40 -43.68 -1.41
C ALA A 211 -27.84 -42.75 -2.54
N GLY A 212 -28.31 -43.29 -3.68
CA GLY A 212 -28.67 -42.48 -4.84
C GLY A 212 -30.14 -42.04 -4.83
N HIS A 213 -30.47 -41.02 -5.63
CA HIS A 213 -31.53 -41.14 -6.65
C HIS A 213 -31.44 -40.00 -7.69
N SER A 214 -32.00 -40.27 -8.86
CA SER A 214 -31.85 -39.52 -10.12
C SER A 214 -32.81 -38.33 -10.29
N LEU A 215 -32.31 -37.18 -10.75
CA LEU A 215 -33.06 -36.16 -11.49
C LEU A 215 -32.21 -35.66 -12.67
N GLY A 216 -32.84 -35.49 -13.85
CA GLY A 216 -32.15 -35.59 -15.15
C GLY A 216 -31.48 -34.31 -15.71
N PRO A 217 -30.57 -34.48 -16.69
CA PRO A 217 -29.76 -33.37 -17.22
C PRO A 217 -30.43 -32.69 -18.43
N ALA A 218 -31.12 -31.56 -18.19
CA ALA A 218 -31.61 -30.69 -19.28
C ALA A 218 -31.51 -29.18 -18.96
N SER A 219 -31.60 -28.78 -17.68
CA SER A 219 -31.72 -27.37 -17.30
C SER A 219 -30.38 -26.68 -16.96
N ALA A 220 -29.32 -27.44 -16.66
CA ALA A 220 -28.04 -26.89 -16.19
C ALA A 220 -27.09 -26.42 -17.32
N ALA A 221 -27.25 -26.94 -18.54
CA ALA A 221 -26.26 -26.77 -19.61
C ALA A 221 -26.28 -25.40 -20.31
N VAL A 222 -27.37 -24.62 -20.18
CA VAL A 222 -27.56 -23.37 -20.93
C VAL A 222 -27.05 -22.13 -20.18
N LEU A 223 -26.99 -22.16 -18.85
CA LEU A 223 -26.57 -21.02 -18.02
C LEU A 223 -25.08 -21.01 -17.66
N ALA A 224 -24.41 -22.16 -17.64
CA ALA A 224 -22.99 -22.26 -17.27
C ALA A 224 -22.02 -21.81 -18.38
N GLY A 225 -22.43 -21.85 -19.66
CA GLY A 225 -21.53 -21.72 -20.81
C GLY A 225 -21.06 -20.30 -21.16
N THR A 226 -21.87 -19.28 -20.86
CA THR A 226 -21.64 -17.88 -21.30
C THR A 226 -21.10 -16.98 -20.20
N GLY A 227 -21.61 -17.09 -18.96
CA GLY A 227 -21.17 -16.27 -17.82
C GLY A 227 -19.69 -16.48 -17.49
N GLY A 228 -19.24 -17.74 -17.36
CA GLY A 228 -17.85 -18.06 -17.06
C GLY A 228 -16.86 -17.63 -18.15
N LYS A 229 -17.26 -17.66 -19.43
CA LYS A 229 -16.45 -17.14 -20.54
C LYS A 229 -16.38 -15.62 -20.55
N MET A 230 -17.49 -14.94 -20.25
CA MET A 230 -17.51 -13.47 -20.15
C MET A 230 -16.68 -12.98 -18.97
N PHE A 231 -16.77 -13.65 -17.81
CA PHE A 231 -16.00 -13.32 -16.61
C PHE A 231 -14.50 -13.63 -16.76
N LYS A 232 -14.12 -14.79 -17.33
CA LYS A 232 -12.72 -15.05 -17.72
C LYS A 232 -12.18 -14.02 -18.73
N ARG A 233 -13.01 -13.58 -19.67
CA ARG A 233 -12.64 -12.52 -20.65
C ARG A 233 -12.55 -11.14 -20.00
N MET A 234 -13.32 -10.86 -18.95
CA MET A 234 -13.23 -9.62 -18.19
C MET A 234 -11.95 -9.57 -17.34
N ILE A 235 -11.61 -10.68 -16.66
CA ILE A 235 -10.34 -10.83 -15.94
C ILE A 235 -9.15 -10.80 -16.90
N SER A 236 -9.23 -11.49 -18.05
CA SER A 236 -8.16 -11.42 -19.07
C SER A 236 -8.00 -10.01 -19.65
N ASN A 237 -9.09 -9.25 -19.79
CA ASN A 237 -9.02 -7.86 -20.24
C ASN A 237 -8.43 -6.92 -19.18
N MET A 238 -8.66 -7.16 -17.89
CA MET A 238 -7.98 -6.40 -16.82
C MET A 238 -6.49 -6.73 -16.74
N SER A 239 -6.13 -8.01 -16.81
CA SER A 239 -4.73 -8.46 -16.93
C SER A 239 -4.05 -7.88 -18.18
N ALA A 240 -4.73 -7.88 -19.33
CA ALA A 240 -4.24 -7.25 -20.55
C ALA A 240 -4.05 -5.73 -20.39
N SER A 241 -4.97 -5.03 -19.70
CA SER A 241 -4.86 -3.58 -19.52
C SER A 241 -3.65 -3.15 -18.69
N LEU A 242 -3.25 -3.95 -17.68
CA LEU A 242 -2.02 -3.73 -16.94
C LEU A 242 -0.80 -4.03 -17.81
N GLY A 243 -0.85 -5.13 -18.58
CA GLY A 243 0.17 -5.46 -19.57
C GLY A 243 0.41 -4.31 -20.55
N ASP A 244 -0.64 -3.81 -21.19
CA ASP A 244 -0.59 -2.72 -22.18
C ASP A 244 -0.03 -1.42 -21.56
N ALA A 245 -0.43 -1.05 -20.33
CA ALA A 245 0.14 0.11 -19.64
C ALA A 245 1.65 -0.05 -19.36
N LEU A 246 2.08 -1.25 -18.97
CA LEU A 246 3.50 -1.55 -18.69
C LEU A 246 4.34 -1.61 -19.98
N TYR A 247 3.80 -2.11 -21.10
CA TYR A 247 4.48 -2.06 -22.39
C TYR A 247 4.61 -0.64 -22.95
N ASN A 248 3.65 0.24 -22.64
CA ASN A 248 3.68 1.66 -23.04
C ASN A 248 4.51 2.55 -22.10
N SER A 249 5.17 1.98 -21.09
CA SER A 249 6.09 2.73 -20.21
C SER A 249 7.34 3.20 -20.98
N PRO A 250 7.79 4.46 -20.80
CA PRO A 250 8.95 4.98 -21.52
C PRO A 250 10.22 4.14 -21.30
N PRO A 251 10.94 3.74 -22.37
CA PRO A 251 12.10 2.87 -22.24
C PRO A 251 13.26 3.63 -21.57
N THR A 252 13.95 2.97 -20.63
CA THR A 252 15.22 3.48 -20.10
C THR A 252 16.28 3.42 -21.20
N LYS A 253 16.75 4.59 -21.62
CA LYS A 253 17.90 4.73 -22.52
C LYS A 253 19.19 4.63 -21.70
N VAL A 254 20.19 3.90 -22.19
CA VAL A 254 21.49 3.73 -21.52
C VAL A 254 22.60 3.91 -22.55
N THR A 255 23.52 4.82 -22.25
CA THR A 255 24.73 5.09 -23.04
C THR A 255 25.96 4.89 -22.16
N THR A 256 27.03 4.30 -22.71
CA THR A 256 28.30 4.13 -22.00
C THR A 256 29.35 5.05 -22.62
N LEU A 257 29.93 5.93 -21.80
CA LEU A 257 30.99 6.84 -22.22
C LEU A 257 32.33 6.10 -22.44
N PRO A 258 33.29 6.67 -23.19
CA PRO A 258 34.57 6.01 -23.47
C PRO A 258 35.39 5.61 -22.23
N ASN A 259 35.25 6.34 -21.12
CA ASN A 259 35.89 6.02 -19.85
C ASN A 259 35.18 4.91 -19.04
N GLY A 260 34.04 4.41 -19.52
CA GLY A 260 33.24 3.35 -18.88
C GLY A 260 32.08 3.84 -18.03
N LEU A 261 31.93 5.16 -17.81
CA LEU A 261 30.78 5.72 -17.10
C LEU A 261 29.49 5.40 -17.85
N ARG A 262 28.49 4.90 -17.14
CA ARG A 262 27.16 4.62 -17.70
C ARG A 262 26.23 5.77 -17.37
N VAL A 263 25.53 6.27 -18.39
CA VAL A 263 24.52 7.32 -18.28
C VAL A 263 23.19 6.72 -18.69
N ALA A 264 22.22 6.77 -17.79
CA ALA A 264 20.91 6.16 -17.97
C ALA A 264 19.79 7.15 -17.68
N THR A 265 18.79 7.21 -18.55
CA THR A 265 17.67 8.14 -18.37
C THR A 265 16.33 7.47 -18.67
N GLN A 266 15.31 7.79 -17.87
CA GLN A 266 13.92 7.54 -18.21
C GLN A 266 13.15 8.87 -18.25
N HIS A 267 12.48 9.12 -19.38
CA HIS A 267 11.58 10.25 -19.51
C HIS A 267 10.26 9.97 -18.78
N THR A 268 9.76 10.94 -18.00
CA THR A 268 8.44 10.89 -17.35
C THR A 268 7.70 12.21 -17.55
N PHE A 269 6.37 12.17 -17.56
CA PHE A 269 5.50 13.33 -17.75
C PHE A 269 5.28 14.13 -16.44
N THR A 270 6.36 14.34 -15.68
CA THR A 270 6.39 15.11 -14.42
C THR A 270 7.07 16.47 -14.65
N GLU A 271 6.88 17.43 -13.74
CA GLU A 271 7.60 18.73 -13.79
C GLU A 271 8.88 18.74 -12.93
N SER A 272 8.95 17.86 -11.93
CA SER A 272 10.16 17.54 -11.19
C SER A 272 10.93 16.39 -11.85
N ALA A 273 12.25 16.42 -11.70
CA ALA A 273 13.20 15.40 -12.13
C ALA A 273 14.15 15.06 -10.96
N THR A 274 14.60 13.82 -10.91
CA THR A 274 15.73 13.41 -10.07
C THR A 274 16.91 13.04 -10.94
N ILE A 275 18.09 13.54 -10.60
CA ILE A 275 19.37 13.14 -11.21
C ILE A 275 20.36 12.79 -10.12
N GLY A 276 21.12 11.72 -10.29
CA GLY A 276 22.08 11.27 -9.28
C GLY A 276 23.19 10.40 -9.84
N VAL A 277 24.14 10.09 -8.97
CA VAL A 277 25.29 9.25 -9.24
C VAL A 277 25.29 8.10 -8.24
N TRP A 278 25.09 6.89 -8.75
CA TRP A 278 25.18 5.63 -8.02
C TRP A 278 26.60 5.08 -8.19
N ILE A 279 27.27 4.79 -7.07
CA ILE A 279 28.67 4.36 -7.03
C ILE A 279 28.75 2.97 -6.41
N ASP A 280 29.50 2.08 -7.05
CA ASP A 280 29.86 0.74 -6.54
C ASP A 280 30.94 0.83 -5.43
N ALA A 281 30.57 1.48 -4.33
CA ALA A 281 31.38 1.78 -3.15
C ALA A 281 30.49 1.70 -1.90
N GLY A 282 31.05 1.54 -0.70
CA GLY A 282 30.32 1.18 0.52
C GLY A 282 31.21 0.45 1.51
N SER A 283 30.72 0.14 2.72
CA SER A 283 31.55 -0.41 3.81
C SER A 283 32.19 -1.77 3.50
N ARG A 284 31.57 -2.59 2.63
CA ARG A 284 32.15 -3.85 2.13
C ARG A 284 33.49 -3.65 1.40
N TYR A 285 33.76 -2.44 0.91
CA TYR A 285 34.95 -2.09 0.15
C TYR A 285 36.03 -1.39 0.99
N GLU A 286 35.90 -1.44 2.31
CA GLU A 286 36.85 -0.90 3.28
C GLU A 286 37.79 -1.97 3.83
N THR A 287 38.88 -1.52 4.46
CA THR A 287 39.72 -2.37 5.31
C THR A 287 39.25 -2.28 6.76
N LYS A 288 39.63 -3.23 7.62
CA LYS A 288 39.26 -3.22 9.04
C LYS A 288 39.73 -1.94 9.74
N GLU A 289 40.88 -1.41 9.33
CA GLU A 289 41.53 -0.21 9.85
C GLU A 289 40.91 1.09 9.31
N THR A 290 40.15 1.01 8.22
CA THR A 290 39.48 2.16 7.57
C THR A 290 37.97 2.02 7.54
N ASN A 291 37.38 1.10 8.31
CA ASN A 291 35.93 0.92 8.32
C ASN A 291 35.25 2.16 8.92
N GLY A 292 34.24 2.70 8.21
CA GLY A 292 33.57 3.97 8.48
C GLY A 292 34.00 5.13 7.56
N THR A 293 34.99 4.94 6.69
CA THR A 293 35.48 5.97 5.75
C THR A 293 34.44 6.35 4.69
N ALA A 294 33.61 5.41 4.24
CA ALA A 294 32.54 5.63 3.27
C ALA A 294 31.48 6.60 3.83
N HIS A 295 30.99 6.31 5.04
CA HIS A 295 30.06 7.17 5.77
C HIS A 295 30.69 8.53 6.11
N PHE A 296 31.95 8.54 6.55
CA PHE A 296 32.67 9.79 6.84
C PHE A 296 32.80 10.68 5.58
N LEU A 297 33.03 10.09 4.41
CA LEU A 297 33.10 10.80 3.14
C LEU A 297 31.75 11.40 2.73
N GLU A 298 30.64 10.71 3.03
CA GLU A 298 29.29 11.22 2.81
C GLU A 298 29.03 12.53 3.56
N HIS A 299 29.34 12.58 4.86
CA HIS A 299 29.22 13.80 5.66
C HIS A 299 30.04 14.95 5.07
N LEU A 300 31.25 14.66 4.59
CA LEU A 300 32.16 15.65 4.02
C LEU A 300 31.79 16.11 2.60
N ALA A 301 30.99 15.34 1.86
CA ALA A 301 30.62 15.64 0.49
C ALA A 301 29.97 17.03 0.36
N PHE A 302 29.15 17.42 1.34
CA PHE A 302 28.43 18.69 1.37
C PHE A 302 29.17 19.83 2.08
N LYS A 303 30.40 19.63 2.58
CA LYS A 303 31.15 20.65 3.35
C LYS A 303 32.00 21.60 2.48
N GLY A 304 31.79 21.57 1.15
CA GLY A 304 32.39 22.50 0.19
C GLY A 304 33.44 21.86 -0.71
N THR A 305 33.56 22.43 -1.91
CA THR A 305 34.47 22.00 -2.98
C THR A 305 35.60 23.01 -3.15
N GLN A 306 36.50 22.75 -4.11
CA GLN A 306 37.52 23.72 -4.52
C GLN A 306 36.91 24.93 -5.25
N ARG A 307 35.75 24.74 -5.92
CA ARG A 307 35.04 25.78 -6.69
C ARG A 307 34.01 26.54 -5.85
N ARG A 308 33.40 25.88 -4.86
CA ARG A 308 32.29 26.42 -4.04
C ARG A 308 32.60 26.27 -2.56
N THR A 309 32.55 27.37 -1.81
CA THR A 309 32.49 27.28 -0.35
C THR A 309 31.18 26.60 0.08
N ARG A 310 31.15 26.03 1.30
CA ARG A 310 29.95 25.39 1.87
C ARG A 310 28.70 26.28 1.74
N LEU A 311 28.79 27.54 2.16
CA LEU A 311 27.67 28.49 2.10
C LEU A 311 27.23 28.83 0.67
N GLN A 312 28.15 28.83 -0.30
CA GLN A 312 27.79 29.00 -1.72
C GLN A 312 27.10 27.75 -2.27
N LEU A 313 27.56 26.56 -1.90
CA LEU A 313 26.92 25.29 -2.28
C LEU A 313 25.51 25.17 -1.70
N GLU A 314 25.34 25.45 -0.40
CA GLU A 314 24.03 25.46 0.27
C GLU A 314 23.07 26.45 -0.42
N ARG A 315 23.50 27.69 -0.67
CA ARG A 315 22.69 28.70 -1.36
C ARG A 315 22.37 28.35 -2.81
N GLU A 316 23.32 27.87 -3.59
CA GLU A 316 23.09 27.52 -5.00
C GLU A 316 22.05 26.39 -5.14
N VAL A 317 21.98 25.50 -4.15
CA VAL A 317 20.99 24.42 -4.07
C VAL A 317 19.61 24.94 -3.64
N GLU A 318 19.57 25.86 -2.66
CA GLU A 318 18.34 26.55 -2.25
C GLU A 318 17.75 27.44 -3.36
N ASP A 319 18.60 28.22 -4.04
CA ASP A 319 18.21 29.18 -5.10
C ASP A 319 17.56 28.47 -6.31
N ILE A 320 18.00 27.24 -6.64
CA ILE A 320 17.39 26.41 -7.70
C ILE A 320 16.23 25.53 -7.19
N GLY A 321 15.88 25.62 -5.91
CA GLY A 321 14.85 24.80 -5.27
C GLY A 321 15.14 23.29 -5.33
N ALA A 322 16.42 22.90 -5.27
CA ALA A 322 16.81 21.49 -5.31
C ALA A 322 16.89 20.89 -3.91
N HIS A 323 16.50 19.62 -3.81
CA HIS A 323 16.78 18.78 -2.64
C HIS A 323 17.95 17.86 -2.99
N LEU A 324 19.13 18.16 -2.45
CA LEU A 324 20.26 17.23 -2.44
C LEU A 324 20.10 16.23 -1.29
N ASN A 325 20.49 14.98 -1.54
CA ASN A 325 20.67 13.99 -0.49
C ASN A 325 21.75 12.97 -0.88
N ALA A 326 22.23 12.23 0.11
CA ALA A 326 23.09 11.07 -0.10
C ALA A 326 22.63 9.91 0.81
N TYR A 327 23.17 8.73 0.54
CA TYR A 327 23.20 7.62 1.50
C TYR A 327 24.30 6.62 1.14
N THR A 328 24.84 5.96 2.16
CA THR A 328 25.82 4.88 2.04
C THR A 328 25.25 3.59 2.57
N SER A 329 25.47 2.51 1.83
CA SER A 329 25.16 1.13 2.21
C SER A 329 26.43 0.28 2.19
N ARG A 330 26.30 -1.03 2.43
CA ARG A 330 27.40 -1.99 2.39
C ARG A 330 28.06 -2.07 1.00
N GLU A 331 27.27 -2.02 -0.08
CA GLU A 331 27.78 -2.15 -1.46
C GLU A 331 27.57 -0.93 -2.37
N GLN A 332 26.80 0.07 -1.94
CA GLN A 332 26.42 1.21 -2.79
C GLN A 332 26.47 2.53 -2.02
N THR A 333 27.03 3.57 -2.64
CA THR A 333 26.95 4.96 -2.18
C THR A 333 26.24 5.77 -3.26
N VAL A 334 25.28 6.60 -2.88
CA VAL A 334 24.43 7.35 -3.79
C VAL A 334 24.44 8.81 -3.42
N TYR A 335 24.55 9.68 -4.43
CA TYR A 335 24.39 11.14 -4.29
C TYR A 335 23.40 11.61 -5.35
N TYR A 336 22.30 12.25 -4.95
CA TYR A 336 21.26 12.68 -5.88
C TYR A 336 20.71 14.07 -5.59
N ALA A 337 20.15 14.68 -6.63
CA ALA A 337 19.51 15.98 -6.64
C ALA A 337 18.09 15.82 -7.23
N LYS A 338 17.06 16.14 -6.44
CA LYS A 338 15.70 16.31 -6.94
C LYS A 338 15.47 17.79 -7.22
N THR A 339 15.08 18.14 -8.44
CA THR A 339 14.98 19.53 -8.89
C THR A 339 13.93 19.66 -10.00
N ARG A 340 13.75 20.86 -10.58
CA ARG A 340 12.89 21.09 -11.75
C ARG A 340 13.60 20.76 -13.05
N ARG A 341 12.83 20.52 -14.13
CA ARG A 341 13.34 20.29 -15.51
C ARG A 341 14.49 21.22 -15.89
N GLU A 342 14.37 22.52 -15.64
CA GLU A 342 15.32 23.53 -16.12
C GLU A 342 16.68 23.47 -15.41
N CYS A 343 16.71 22.93 -14.19
CA CYS A 343 17.88 22.96 -13.31
C CYS A 343 18.63 21.61 -13.25
N VAL A 344 18.19 20.58 -13.99
CA VAL A 344 18.80 19.24 -13.97
C VAL A 344 20.29 19.27 -14.34
N GLY A 345 20.68 20.08 -15.33
CA GLY A 345 22.07 20.28 -15.70
C GLY A 345 22.92 20.94 -14.61
N GLN A 346 22.34 21.85 -13.82
CA GLN A 346 22.99 22.45 -12.65
C GLN A 346 23.13 21.43 -11.52
N GLY A 347 22.09 20.62 -11.27
CA GLY A 347 22.17 19.49 -10.33
C GLY A 347 23.31 18.52 -10.66
N LEU A 348 23.50 18.18 -11.94
CA LEU A 348 24.62 17.34 -12.37
C LEU A 348 25.99 18.05 -12.22
N ASP A 349 26.08 19.34 -12.51
CA ASP A 349 27.31 20.12 -12.27
C ASP A 349 27.68 20.16 -10.78
N ILE A 350 26.71 20.39 -9.89
CA ILE A 350 26.89 20.37 -8.44
C ILE A 350 27.38 18.99 -7.96
N LEU A 351 26.69 17.91 -8.36
CA LEU A 351 27.10 16.54 -8.01
C LEU A 351 28.51 16.21 -8.54
N SER A 352 28.85 16.65 -9.75
CA SER A 352 30.18 16.42 -10.34
C SER A 352 31.30 17.14 -9.59
N ASP A 353 31.02 18.31 -9.03
CA ASP A 353 31.94 19.14 -8.25
C ASP A 353 32.16 18.54 -6.86
N ILE A 354 31.08 18.10 -6.21
CA ILE A 354 31.09 17.39 -4.93
C ILE A 354 31.98 16.13 -5.01
N LEU A 355 31.76 15.29 -6.02
CA LEU A 355 32.42 13.98 -6.15
C LEU A 355 33.90 14.05 -6.58
N GLN A 356 34.29 15.08 -7.34
CA GLN A 356 35.65 15.18 -7.90
C GLN A 356 36.52 16.22 -7.20
N HIS A 357 35.91 17.24 -6.59
CA HIS A 357 36.61 18.43 -6.11
C HIS A 357 36.26 18.80 -4.66
N SER A 358 35.72 17.86 -3.86
CA SER A 358 35.59 18.05 -2.40
C SER A 358 36.94 18.48 -1.78
N LYS A 359 36.89 19.49 -0.91
CA LYS A 359 38.11 20.11 -0.38
C LYS A 359 38.79 19.25 0.69
N LEU A 360 38.00 18.46 1.43
CA LEU A 360 38.42 17.63 2.56
C LEU A 360 39.31 18.42 3.55
N GLU A 361 38.81 19.56 4.04
CA GLU A 361 39.54 20.39 5.00
C GLU A 361 39.70 19.68 6.33
N ARG A 362 40.89 19.74 6.95
CA ARG A 362 41.14 19.17 8.28
C ARG A 362 40.16 19.70 9.34
N ARG A 363 39.78 20.98 9.25
CA ARG A 363 38.80 21.58 10.15
C ARG A 363 37.42 20.94 10.00
N ALA A 364 36.90 20.82 8.78
CA ALA A 364 35.63 20.16 8.52
C ALA A 364 35.65 18.68 8.93
N ILE A 365 36.78 17.98 8.75
CA ILE A 365 36.97 16.60 9.22
C ILE A 365 36.79 16.51 10.74
N GLU A 366 37.44 17.36 11.53
CA GLU A 366 37.28 17.33 13.00
C GLU A 366 35.90 17.83 13.48
N GLU A 367 35.28 18.77 12.77
CA GLU A 367 33.90 19.22 13.06
C GLU A 367 32.88 18.10 12.82
N GLU A 368 32.94 17.40 11.67
CA GLU A 368 32.03 16.29 11.35
C GLU A 368 32.29 15.03 12.19
N ARG A 369 33.53 14.80 12.65
CA ARG A 369 33.84 13.70 13.57
C ARG A 369 32.97 13.73 14.82
N GLY A 370 32.74 14.92 15.38
CA GLY A 370 31.84 15.11 16.53
C GLY A 370 30.36 15.01 16.18
N VAL A 371 29.98 15.15 14.91
CA VAL A 371 28.60 14.89 14.42
C VAL A 371 28.38 13.38 14.32
N ILE A 372 29.25 12.66 13.58
CA ILE A 372 29.17 11.21 13.35
C ILE A 372 29.18 10.43 14.67
N LEU A 373 29.98 10.84 15.66
CA LEU A 373 29.97 10.19 16.98
C LEU A 373 28.63 10.35 17.73
N ARG A 374 27.92 11.48 17.58
CA ARG A 374 26.60 11.68 18.20
C ARG A 374 25.49 10.98 17.41
N GLU A 375 25.58 10.98 16.10
CA GLU A 375 24.69 10.20 15.24
C GLU A 375 24.77 8.70 15.56
N MET A 376 25.97 8.16 15.79
CA MET A 376 26.13 6.79 16.27
C MET A 376 25.45 6.56 17.64
N GLU A 377 25.49 7.53 18.56
CA GLU A 377 24.71 7.49 19.82
C GLU A 377 23.19 7.60 19.61
N GLU A 378 22.72 8.10 18.46
CA GLU A 378 21.32 8.17 18.07
C GLU A 378 20.86 6.88 17.35
N VAL A 379 21.64 6.39 16.38
CA VAL A 379 21.41 5.10 15.69
C VAL A 379 21.42 3.93 16.66
N ASN A 380 22.27 3.93 17.69
CA ASN A 380 22.28 2.93 18.76
C ASN A 380 20.99 2.87 19.60
N LYS A 381 20.05 3.82 19.43
CA LYS A 381 18.70 3.77 20.04
C LYS A 381 17.67 3.08 19.13
N SER A 382 17.98 2.89 17.84
CA SER A 382 17.17 2.11 16.90
C SER A 382 17.53 0.63 17.01
N LEU A 383 16.76 -0.11 17.80
CA LEU A 383 17.04 -1.52 18.09
C LEU A 383 17.03 -2.41 16.84
N GLU A 384 16.17 -2.11 15.87
CA GLU A 384 16.09 -2.85 14.62
C GLU A 384 17.38 -2.70 13.79
N GLU A 385 17.92 -1.48 13.67
CA GLU A 385 19.22 -1.22 13.00
C GLU A 385 20.39 -1.89 13.75
N VAL A 386 20.42 -1.77 15.08
CA VAL A 386 21.45 -2.42 15.93
C VAL A 386 21.43 -3.94 15.74
N ILE A 387 20.25 -4.55 15.66
CA ILE A 387 20.10 -5.99 15.46
C ILE A 387 20.46 -6.39 14.03
N TYR A 388 20.09 -5.63 13.00
CA TYR A 388 20.55 -5.93 11.64
C TYR A 388 22.08 -5.80 11.52
N ASP A 389 22.72 -4.82 12.15
CA ASP A 389 24.19 -4.73 12.15
C ASP A 389 24.84 -5.87 12.93
N GLN A 390 24.30 -6.26 14.09
CA GLN A 390 24.73 -7.47 14.82
C GLN A 390 24.55 -8.74 13.98
N LEU A 391 23.44 -8.87 13.24
CA LEU A 391 23.16 -9.99 12.35
C LEU A 391 24.18 -10.10 11.21
N HIS A 392 24.58 -8.97 10.61
CA HIS A 392 25.65 -8.97 9.61
C HIS A 392 27.01 -9.35 10.21
N ILE A 393 27.35 -8.85 11.41
CA ILE A 393 28.58 -9.23 12.13
C ILE A 393 28.58 -10.74 12.46
N ALA A 394 27.44 -11.30 12.85
CA ALA A 394 27.29 -12.72 13.18
C ALA A 394 27.37 -13.61 11.93
N CYS A 395 26.65 -13.25 10.86
CA CYS A 395 26.62 -14.01 9.60
C CYS A 395 27.96 -13.98 8.85
N PHE A 396 28.68 -12.86 8.88
CA PHE A 396 29.85 -12.59 8.01
C PHE A 396 31.10 -12.18 8.81
N ARG A 397 31.33 -12.83 9.96
CA ARG A 397 32.31 -12.44 11.01
C ARG A 397 33.76 -12.17 10.54
N GLU A 398 34.20 -12.83 9.49
CA GLU A 398 35.57 -12.73 8.95
C GLU A 398 35.64 -11.94 7.63
N ASP A 399 34.49 -11.54 7.08
CA ASP A 399 34.36 -10.90 5.77
C ASP A 399 33.96 -9.42 5.90
N PRO A 400 34.39 -8.53 4.97
CA PRO A 400 34.01 -7.11 4.99
C PRO A 400 32.52 -6.82 4.93
N LEU A 401 31.68 -7.80 4.57
CA LEU A 401 30.22 -7.66 4.58
C LEU A 401 29.65 -7.59 6.01
N GLY A 402 30.38 -8.13 6.99
CA GLY A 402 30.06 -8.02 8.42
C GLY A 402 30.43 -6.68 9.04
N TYR A 403 31.10 -5.78 8.30
CA TYR A 403 31.39 -4.43 8.81
C TYR A 403 30.10 -3.59 8.88
N THR A 404 29.98 -2.77 9.92
CA THR A 404 28.92 -1.77 10.05
C THR A 404 29.18 -0.61 9.09
N ILE A 405 28.14 0.14 8.72
CA ILE A 405 28.27 1.25 7.76
C ILE A 405 29.01 2.43 8.41
N LEU A 406 28.69 2.73 9.68
CA LEU A 406 29.33 3.79 10.46
C LEU A 406 30.75 3.44 10.88
N GLY A 407 31.06 2.15 11.07
CA GLY A 407 32.35 1.68 11.61
C GLY A 407 32.52 1.91 13.11
N PRO A 408 33.60 1.37 13.72
CA PRO A 408 33.84 1.45 15.15
C PRO A 408 34.35 2.83 15.60
N VAL A 409 34.07 3.19 16.85
CA VAL A 409 34.47 4.46 17.50
C VAL A 409 35.96 4.75 17.35
N GLU A 410 36.79 3.71 17.47
CA GLU A 410 38.25 3.77 17.39
C GLU A 410 38.70 4.22 16.00
N ASN A 411 38.13 3.64 14.94
CA ASN A 411 38.41 4.03 13.56
C ASN A 411 37.93 5.45 13.28
N ILE A 412 36.72 5.81 13.71
CA ILE A 412 36.18 7.16 13.55
C ILE A 412 37.03 8.21 14.26
N ARG A 413 37.78 7.84 15.31
CA ARG A 413 38.78 8.72 15.94
C ARG A 413 40.12 8.80 15.20
N SER A 414 40.51 7.76 14.44
CA SER A 414 41.79 7.72 13.72
C SER A 414 41.72 8.09 12.22
N ILE A 415 40.54 8.04 11.60
CA ILE A 415 40.35 8.34 10.17
C ILE A 415 40.79 9.79 9.88
N ASN A 416 41.78 9.90 8.99
CA ASN A 416 42.38 11.15 8.56
C ASN A 416 42.12 11.43 7.07
N ARG A 417 42.56 12.60 6.60
CA ARG A 417 42.38 13.06 5.23
C ARG A 417 42.96 12.10 4.17
N ASP A 418 44.07 11.45 4.48
CA ASP A 418 44.75 10.60 3.51
C ASP A 418 44.03 9.25 3.37
N ASN A 419 43.36 8.75 4.42
CA ASN A 419 42.42 7.63 4.31
C ASN A 419 41.26 7.96 3.36
N LEU A 420 40.65 9.14 3.51
CA LEU A 420 39.54 9.61 2.66
C LEU A 420 39.97 9.76 1.19
N VAL A 421 41.12 10.39 0.94
CA VAL A 421 41.69 10.54 -0.41
C VAL A 421 41.99 9.18 -1.04
N ASN A 422 42.58 8.24 -0.29
CA ASN A 422 42.86 6.89 -0.76
C ASN A 422 41.57 6.12 -1.08
N TYR A 423 40.52 6.27 -0.27
CA TYR A 423 39.22 5.65 -0.51
C TYR A 423 38.59 6.16 -1.82
N ILE A 424 38.53 7.49 -2.02
CA ILE A 424 38.09 8.10 -3.29
C ILE A 424 38.93 7.56 -4.46
N SER A 425 40.26 7.59 -4.34
CA SER A 425 41.16 7.20 -5.43
C SER A 425 41.06 5.74 -5.83
N ASN A 426 40.64 4.86 -4.91
CA ASN A 426 40.49 3.42 -5.16
C ASN A 426 39.08 3.03 -5.63
N ASN A 427 38.06 3.75 -5.17
CA ASN A 427 36.66 3.33 -5.32
C ASN A 427 35.88 4.17 -6.35
N TYR A 428 36.12 5.48 -6.43
CA TYR A 428 35.37 6.38 -7.32
C TYR A 428 36.02 6.38 -8.71
N LYS A 429 35.66 5.38 -9.52
CA LYS A 429 36.12 5.16 -10.89
C LYS A 429 34.96 5.22 -11.86
N ALA A 430 35.19 5.75 -13.06
CA ALA A 430 34.16 5.96 -14.07
C ALA A 430 33.32 4.70 -14.35
N ASP A 431 33.96 3.56 -14.57
CA ASP A 431 33.34 2.25 -14.84
C ASP A 431 32.54 1.68 -13.66
N ARG A 432 32.75 2.20 -12.45
CA ARG A 432 32.03 1.83 -11.22
C ARG A 432 30.90 2.79 -10.86
N MET A 433 30.61 3.75 -11.73
CA MET A 433 29.63 4.81 -11.51
C MET A 433 28.53 4.74 -12.57
N VAL A 434 27.31 5.09 -12.16
CA VAL A 434 26.14 5.25 -13.03
C VAL A 434 25.53 6.60 -12.75
N VAL A 435 25.47 7.47 -13.76
CA VAL A 435 24.61 8.67 -13.74
C VAL A 435 23.21 8.21 -14.13
N ALA A 436 22.25 8.28 -13.21
CA ALA A 436 20.85 7.98 -13.50
C ALA A 436 20.00 9.24 -13.36
N ALA A 437 19.10 9.46 -14.33
CA ALA A 437 18.12 10.54 -14.28
C ALA A 437 16.71 10.04 -14.63
N ALA A 438 15.72 10.41 -13.84
CA ALA A 438 14.33 10.10 -14.10
C ALA A 438 13.50 11.38 -13.96
N GLY A 439 12.68 11.68 -14.96
CA GLY A 439 12.00 12.96 -15.01
C GLY A 439 11.70 13.47 -16.42
N PRO A 440 11.31 14.75 -16.54
CA PRO A 440 11.17 15.53 -17.77
C PRO A 440 12.45 15.74 -18.62
N VAL A 441 13.42 14.83 -18.56
CA VAL A 441 14.79 14.95 -19.10
C VAL A 441 14.92 14.43 -20.54
N ASP A 442 15.88 14.98 -21.29
CA ASP A 442 16.36 14.40 -22.56
C ASP A 442 17.62 13.54 -22.33
N HIS A 443 17.79 12.47 -23.12
CA HIS A 443 18.93 11.56 -22.95
C HIS A 443 20.23 12.16 -23.47
N GLU A 444 20.22 12.77 -24.65
CA GLU A 444 21.44 13.24 -25.32
C GLU A 444 22.01 14.46 -24.61
N GLU A 445 21.15 15.33 -24.06
CA GLU A 445 21.57 16.45 -23.21
C GLU A 445 22.28 15.97 -21.93
N ILE A 446 21.74 14.96 -21.25
CA ILE A 446 22.34 14.40 -20.03
C ILE A 446 23.61 13.60 -20.35
N VAL A 447 23.66 12.85 -21.46
CA VAL A 447 24.87 12.18 -21.94
C VAL A 447 25.98 13.19 -22.24
N LYS A 448 25.65 14.28 -22.95
CA LYS A 448 26.61 15.36 -23.25
C LYS A 448 27.11 16.03 -21.97
N CYS A 449 26.22 16.40 -21.05
CA CYS A 449 26.61 17.01 -19.79
C CYS A 449 27.47 16.07 -18.94
N ALA A 450 27.10 14.78 -18.84
CA ALA A 450 27.91 13.78 -18.15
C ALA A 450 29.28 13.57 -18.79
N ALA A 451 29.39 13.63 -20.13
CA ALA A 451 30.67 13.56 -20.83
C ALA A 451 31.55 14.79 -20.54
N GLU A 452 30.98 16.00 -20.51
CA GLU A 452 31.70 17.22 -20.14
C GLU A 452 32.17 17.23 -18.67
N LYS A 453 31.34 16.73 -17.75
CA LYS A 453 31.61 16.79 -16.29
C LYS A 453 32.42 15.63 -15.73
N PHE A 454 32.22 14.43 -16.27
CA PHE A 454 32.83 13.19 -15.76
C PHE A 454 33.72 12.47 -16.79
N GLY A 455 33.86 12.96 -18.02
CA GLY A 455 34.68 12.32 -19.05
C GLY A 455 36.16 12.14 -18.65
N ASN A 456 36.67 13.03 -17.80
CA ASN A 456 38.04 12.97 -17.26
C ASN A 456 38.21 12.04 -16.06
N LEU A 457 37.14 11.43 -15.51
CA LEU A 457 37.27 10.47 -14.42
C LEU A 457 38.14 9.27 -14.85
N PRO A 458 39.09 8.82 -14.02
CA PRO A 458 39.88 7.65 -14.30
C PRO A 458 39.00 6.40 -14.34
N LYS A 459 39.13 5.63 -15.42
CA LYS A 459 38.70 4.23 -15.46
C LYS A 459 39.55 3.41 -14.49
N SER A 460 38.99 2.34 -13.94
CA SER A 460 39.77 1.36 -13.17
C SER A 460 40.86 0.71 -14.04
N SER A 461 41.98 0.34 -13.43
CA SER A 461 43.11 -0.34 -14.08
C SER A 461 42.86 -1.83 -14.37
N GLY A 462 41.68 -2.34 -14.02
CA GLY A 462 41.29 -3.73 -14.13
C GLY A 462 40.10 -4.06 -13.22
N PRO A 463 39.57 -5.30 -13.28
CA PRO A 463 38.56 -5.75 -12.32
C PRO A 463 39.07 -5.53 -10.90
N ARG A 464 38.16 -5.15 -9.99
CA ARG A 464 38.48 -4.98 -8.56
C ARG A 464 39.15 -6.27 -8.06
N ALA A 465 40.17 -6.15 -7.21
CA ALA A 465 40.78 -7.31 -6.56
C ALA A 465 39.65 -8.18 -5.99
N SER A 466 39.65 -9.48 -6.36
CA SER A 466 38.51 -10.37 -6.11
C SER A 466 38.19 -10.42 -4.63
N ILE A 467 37.11 -9.73 -4.22
CA ILE A 467 36.53 -9.93 -2.91
C ILE A 467 36.04 -11.37 -2.93
N THR A 468 36.53 -12.17 -2.00
CA THR A 468 36.10 -13.55 -1.83
C THR A 468 34.60 -13.57 -1.58
N LYS A 469 33.90 -14.59 -2.10
CA LYS A 469 32.50 -14.81 -1.73
C LYS A 469 32.45 -14.92 -0.20
N PRO A 470 31.67 -14.08 0.50
CA PRO A 470 31.65 -14.08 1.94
C PRO A 470 31.07 -15.40 2.44
N ARG A 471 31.65 -15.92 3.51
CA ARG A 471 31.23 -17.17 4.13
C ARG A 471 30.12 -16.86 5.13
N PHE A 472 28.91 -17.35 4.85
CA PHE A 472 27.87 -17.41 5.88
C PHE A 472 28.31 -18.38 6.99
N VAL A 473 28.31 -17.90 8.24
CA VAL A 473 28.69 -18.68 9.42
C VAL A 473 27.48 -18.74 10.36
N SER A 474 27.05 -19.97 10.70
CA SER A 474 26.10 -20.21 11.80
C SER A 474 26.72 -19.73 13.11
N SER A 475 26.11 -18.72 13.73
CA SER A 475 26.55 -18.21 15.02
C SER A 475 25.43 -17.56 15.82
N GLU A 476 25.75 -17.24 17.08
CA GLU A 476 24.84 -16.67 18.06
C GLU A 476 25.48 -15.41 18.65
N LEU A 477 24.73 -14.31 18.71
CA LEU A 477 25.15 -13.06 19.35
C LEU A 477 23.98 -12.48 20.17
N LEU A 478 23.95 -12.84 21.46
CA LEU A 478 22.93 -12.38 22.40
C LEU A 478 23.53 -11.33 23.36
N SER A 479 22.88 -10.17 23.43
CA SER A 479 23.27 -9.02 24.25
C SER A 479 22.20 -8.71 25.30
N ALA A 480 22.30 -9.36 26.46
CA ALA A 480 21.39 -9.12 27.58
C ALA A 480 21.52 -7.68 28.12
N THR A 481 20.40 -6.97 28.27
CA THR A 481 20.38 -5.61 28.82
C THR A 481 19.02 -5.24 29.43
N ASP A 482 19.06 -4.73 30.67
CA ASP A 482 17.86 -4.29 31.40
C ASP A 482 17.31 -2.94 30.89
N ALA A 483 18.08 -2.23 30.06
CA ALA A 483 17.76 -0.88 29.61
C ALA A 483 16.53 -0.79 28.68
N LEU A 484 16.04 -1.92 28.17
CA LEU A 484 14.94 -2.01 27.21
C LEU A 484 13.61 -2.47 27.84
N GLY A 485 13.56 -2.62 29.17
CA GLY A 485 12.38 -3.13 29.86
C GLY A 485 12.15 -4.63 29.59
N PRO A 486 10.89 -5.12 29.63
CA PRO A 486 10.58 -6.55 29.52
C PRO A 486 10.60 -7.10 28.08
N SER A 487 10.89 -6.28 27.07
CA SER A 487 10.88 -6.67 25.66
C SER A 487 12.20 -7.33 25.24
N SER A 488 12.08 -8.39 24.46
CA SER A 488 13.17 -9.07 23.78
C SER A 488 13.07 -8.84 22.28
N HIS A 489 14.19 -8.48 21.66
CA HIS A 489 14.28 -8.24 20.22
C HIS A 489 15.26 -9.25 19.64
N VAL A 490 14.82 -10.07 18.68
CA VAL A 490 15.59 -11.18 18.11
C VAL A 490 15.47 -11.16 16.59
N ALA A 491 16.56 -11.44 15.89
CA ALA A 491 16.55 -11.76 14.46
C ALA A 491 17.20 -13.12 14.20
N VAL A 492 16.59 -13.88 13.28
CA VAL A 492 17.09 -15.17 12.80
C VAL A 492 17.23 -15.09 11.29
N ALA A 493 18.36 -15.54 10.74
CA ALA A 493 18.59 -15.56 9.30
C ALA A 493 19.30 -16.82 8.79
N PHE A 494 19.07 -17.06 7.50
CA PHE A 494 19.67 -18.05 6.62
C PHE A 494 20.53 -17.34 5.56
N GLU A 495 21.43 -18.08 4.89
CA GLU A 495 22.09 -17.58 3.69
C GLU A 495 21.06 -17.36 2.56
N GLY A 496 20.84 -16.10 2.19
CA GLY A 496 20.01 -15.70 1.06
C GLY A 496 20.73 -15.84 -0.28
N VAL A 497 20.07 -15.41 -1.35
CA VAL A 497 20.64 -15.48 -2.71
C VAL A 497 21.26 -14.16 -3.16
N PRO A 498 22.29 -14.18 -4.01
CA PRO A 498 22.75 -12.98 -4.69
C PRO A 498 21.69 -12.43 -5.64
N TRP A 499 21.73 -11.12 -5.89
CA TRP A 499 20.86 -10.46 -6.86
C TRP A 499 20.82 -11.17 -8.23
N THR A 500 21.97 -11.62 -8.73
CA THR A 500 22.10 -12.26 -10.06
C THR A 500 21.51 -13.67 -10.12
N SER A 501 21.05 -14.22 -9.00
CA SER A 501 20.38 -15.53 -8.95
C SER A 501 19.02 -15.49 -9.63
N PRO A 502 18.64 -16.50 -10.45
CA PRO A 502 17.27 -16.62 -10.94
C PRO A 502 16.25 -16.76 -9.80
N ASP A 503 16.67 -17.35 -8.67
CA ASP A 503 15.83 -17.58 -7.49
C ASP A 503 15.51 -16.26 -6.72
N CYS A 504 16.15 -15.12 -7.05
CA CYS A 504 16.02 -13.85 -6.30
C CYS A 504 14.58 -13.30 -6.24
N ILE A 505 13.80 -13.41 -7.33
CA ILE A 505 12.39 -12.98 -7.33
C ILE A 505 11.53 -13.91 -6.46
N THR A 506 11.87 -15.20 -6.41
CA THR A 506 11.22 -16.17 -5.51
C THR A 506 11.49 -15.83 -4.05
N PHE A 507 12.68 -15.31 -3.70
CA PHE A 507 12.97 -14.77 -2.36
C PHE A 507 12.15 -13.52 -2.03
N MET A 508 11.94 -12.61 -3.00
CA MET A 508 11.03 -11.46 -2.80
C MET A 508 9.59 -11.92 -2.55
N LEU A 509 9.12 -12.98 -3.23
CA LEU A 509 7.82 -13.58 -2.96
C LEU A 509 7.74 -14.25 -1.59
N MET A 510 8.75 -15.05 -1.20
CA MET A 510 8.81 -15.65 0.14
C MET A 510 8.78 -14.58 1.25
N GLN A 511 9.46 -13.45 1.03
CA GLN A 511 9.41 -12.31 1.95
C GLN A 511 7.98 -11.74 2.07
N GLN A 512 7.20 -11.65 0.99
CA GLN A 512 5.80 -11.20 1.09
C GLN A 512 4.90 -12.27 1.75
N ILE A 513 5.16 -13.56 1.52
CA ILE A 513 4.40 -14.65 2.14
C ILE A 513 4.55 -14.64 3.66
N VAL A 514 5.77 -14.48 4.18
CA VAL A 514 6.01 -14.29 5.63
C VAL A 514 5.56 -12.89 6.08
N GLY A 515 5.85 -11.88 5.25
CA GLY A 515 5.45 -10.48 5.40
C GLY A 515 5.84 -9.85 6.74
N GLY A 516 4.88 -9.30 7.46
CA GLY A 516 5.12 -8.66 8.74
C GLY A 516 3.85 -8.45 9.55
N PHE A 517 4.03 -7.92 10.75
CA PHE A 517 3.00 -7.53 11.70
C PHE A 517 3.52 -6.44 12.64
N ASN A 518 2.63 -5.54 13.05
CA ASN A 518 2.91 -4.54 14.08
C ASN A 518 1.65 -4.36 14.95
N GLY A 519 1.73 -4.79 16.22
CA GLY A 519 0.62 -4.76 17.18
C GLY A 519 0.21 -3.34 17.59
N ALA A 520 1.08 -2.34 17.40
CA ALA A 520 0.71 -0.94 17.63
C ALA A 520 -0.21 -0.37 16.52
N PHE A 521 -0.38 -1.07 15.40
CA PHE A 521 -1.23 -0.62 14.31
C PHE A 521 -2.72 -0.93 14.57
N GLN A 522 -3.47 0.09 14.98
CA GLN A 522 -4.90 -0.03 15.34
C GLN A 522 -5.88 -0.02 14.14
N GLY A 523 -5.38 -0.03 12.90
CA GLY A 523 -6.24 -0.05 11.70
C GLY A 523 -6.66 -1.46 11.27
N LEU A 524 -7.71 -1.56 10.46
CA LEU A 524 -8.29 -2.83 9.99
C LEU A 524 -7.29 -3.77 9.27
N ILE A 525 -6.30 -3.20 8.56
CA ILE A 525 -5.27 -3.93 7.84
C ILE A 525 -3.93 -3.18 7.99
N PRO A 526 -2.89 -3.77 8.62
CA PRO A 526 -1.56 -3.15 8.70
C PRO A 526 -0.88 -3.05 7.33
N PRO A 527 0.02 -2.06 7.14
CA PRO A 527 0.68 -1.82 5.85
C PRO A 527 1.67 -2.94 5.49
N THR A 528 2.31 -3.54 6.47
CA THR A 528 3.03 -4.81 6.35
C THR A 528 2.12 -5.92 6.88
N LEU A 529 1.70 -6.82 6.00
CA LEU A 529 0.82 -7.94 6.32
C LEU A 529 1.38 -9.20 5.69
N SER A 530 1.70 -10.20 6.51
CA SER A 530 1.94 -11.59 6.07
C SER A 530 0.94 -12.02 4.99
N ALA A 531 1.39 -12.46 3.81
CA ALA A 531 0.46 -13.08 2.88
C ALA A 531 -0.05 -14.43 3.40
N ASN A 532 0.68 -15.14 4.27
CA ASN A 532 0.22 -16.38 4.89
C ASN A 532 -0.82 -16.09 5.99
N SER A 533 -2.02 -16.66 5.83
CA SER A 533 -3.17 -16.48 6.72
C SER A 533 -2.97 -17.07 8.14
N SER A 534 -2.20 -18.14 8.29
CA SER A 534 -1.89 -18.75 9.60
C SER A 534 -1.04 -17.81 10.45
N ILE A 535 0.01 -17.21 9.87
CA ILE A 535 0.86 -16.24 10.58
C ILE A 535 0.04 -15.01 10.99
N GLN A 536 -0.86 -14.52 10.13
CA GLN A 536 -1.77 -13.43 10.51
C GLN A 536 -2.65 -13.79 11.71
N ALA A 537 -3.17 -15.03 11.76
CA ALA A 537 -4.02 -15.49 12.86
C ALA A 537 -3.25 -15.59 14.19
N ILE A 538 -2.04 -16.14 14.16
CA ILE A 538 -1.15 -16.25 15.32
C ILE A 538 -0.74 -14.85 15.82
N ALA A 539 -0.27 -13.97 14.94
CA ALA A 539 0.17 -12.63 15.31
C ALA A 539 -0.97 -11.76 15.87
N ARG A 540 -2.21 -11.99 15.43
CA ARG A 540 -3.42 -11.32 15.93
C ARG A 540 -4.07 -12.04 17.11
N ALA A 541 -3.53 -13.16 17.58
CA ALA A 541 -4.09 -13.88 18.71
C ALA A 541 -4.00 -13.01 19.99
N PRO A 542 -5.12 -12.72 20.66
CA PRO A 542 -5.09 -12.00 21.92
C PRO A 542 -4.47 -12.86 23.02
N SER A 543 -3.69 -12.25 23.91
CA SER A 543 -3.22 -12.93 25.12
C SER A 543 -4.38 -13.28 26.04
N GLU A 544 -4.24 -14.38 26.78
CA GLU A 544 -5.26 -14.87 27.72
C GLU A 544 -5.56 -13.88 28.86
N GLU A 545 -4.64 -12.93 29.11
CA GLU A 545 -4.74 -11.91 30.15
C GLU A 545 -5.34 -10.57 29.66
N GLY A 546 -5.57 -10.44 28.35
CA GLY A 546 -6.34 -9.35 27.74
C GLY A 546 -5.53 -8.24 27.08
N ALA A 547 -6.10 -7.71 26.00
CA ALA A 547 -5.67 -6.55 25.21
C ALA A 547 -4.30 -6.59 24.50
N ALA A 548 -3.29 -7.28 25.01
CA ALA A 548 -1.99 -7.45 24.34
C ALA A 548 -1.99 -8.65 23.38
N THR A 549 -1.16 -8.60 22.33
CA THR A 549 -0.86 -9.74 21.45
C THR A 549 0.40 -10.47 21.94
N TRP A 550 0.65 -11.71 21.50
CA TRP A 550 1.86 -12.45 21.89
C TRP A 550 3.15 -11.90 21.25
N ILE A 551 3.02 -11.11 20.18
CA ILE A 551 4.12 -10.53 19.41
C ILE A 551 3.87 -9.03 19.32
N ASP A 552 4.84 -8.19 19.69
CA ASP A 552 4.73 -6.74 19.57
C ASP A 552 4.88 -6.31 18.10
N SER A 553 5.88 -6.88 17.41
CA SER A 553 6.04 -6.76 15.95
C SER A 553 6.92 -7.87 15.39
N PHE A 554 6.75 -8.19 14.11
CA PHE A 554 7.73 -8.97 13.36
C PHE A 554 7.81 -8.50 11.90
N THR A 555 8.96 -8.68 11.26
CA THR A 555 9.23 -8.31 9.87
C THR A 555 10.09 -9.37 9.19
N ALA A 556 9.67 -9.85 8.01
CA ALA A 556 10.48 -10.72 7.17
C ALA A 556 11.62 -9.95 6.50
N LEU A 557 12.85 -10.41 6.72
CA LEU A 557 14.05 -9.83 6.10
C LEU A 557 14.42 -10.58 4.82
N ASN A 558 14.78 -9.83 3.78
CA ASN A 558 15.36 -10.35 2.55
C ASN A 558 16.33 -9.29 2.01
N THR A 559 17.62 -9.56 2.10
CA THR A 559 18.69 -8.65 1.68
C THR A 559 19.57 -9.37 0.68
N CYS A 560 19.60 -8.87 -0.56
CA CYS A 560 20.45 -9.42 -1.60
C CYS A 560 21.75 -8.58 -1.72
N TYR A 561 22.87 -9.26 -1.90
CA TYR A 561 24.17 -8.68 -2.26
C TYR A 561 24.63 -9.25 -3.61
N LYS A 562 25.81 -8.84 -4.09
CA LYS A 562 26.32 -9.31 -5.40
C LYS A 562 26.55 -10.82 -5.51
N ASP A 563 26.94 -11.46 -4.40
CA ASP A 563 27.43 -12.85 -4.35
C ASP A 563 26.86 -13.70 -3.19
N THR A 564 26.09 -13.09 -2.29
CA THR A 564 25.34 -13.74 -1.19
C THR A 564 24.06 -12.96 -0.89
N GLY A 565 23.30 -13.36 0.13
CA GLY A 565 22.23 -12.58 0.73
C GLY A 565 21.93 -13.01 2.17
N LEU A 566 20.90 -12.43 2.76
CA LEU A 566 20.28 -12.85 4.02
C LEU A 566 18.78 -13.00 3.83
N PHE A 567 18.18 -14.02 4.43
CA PHE A 567 16.73 -14.21 4.48
C PHE A 567 16.30 -14.74 5.84
N GLY A 568 15.15 -14.29 6.36
CA GLY A 568 14.68 -14.70 7.68
C GLY A 568 13.65 -13.75 8.28
N PHE A 569 13.72 -13.49 9.58
CA PHE A 569 12.83 -12.54 10.26
C PHE A 569 13.51 -11.81 11.42
N TYR A 570 12.98 -10.64 11.73
CA TYR A 570 13.15 -9.90 12.98
C TYR A 570 11.83 -9.96 13.76
N VAL A 571 11.89 -10.11 15.09
CA VAL A 571 10.74 -10.17 15.99
C VAL A 571 11.03 -9.42 17.30
N ALA A 572 10.03 -8.68 17.78
CA ALA A 572 9.97 -8.08 19.10
C ALA A 572 8.78 -8.67 19.88
N SER A 573 9.03 -9.16 21.09
CA SER A 573 8.03 -9.79 21.96
C SER A 573 8.51 -9.74 23.42
N PRO A 574 7.60 -9.75 24.42
CA PRO A 574 7.99 -9.89 25.83
C PRO A 574 8.81 -11.17 26.09
N GLU A 575 9.71 -11.11 27.07
CA GLU A 575 10.59 -12.24 27.46
C GLU A 575 9.85 -13.58 27.61
N GLU A 576 8.67 -13.59 28.23
CA GLU A 576 7.90 -14.82 28.48
C GLU A 576 7.34 -15.48 27.21
N LYS A 577 7.29 -14.77 26.07
CA LYS A 577 6.64 -15.22 24.83
C LYS A 577 7.59 -15.30 23.63
N ILE A 578 8.82 -14.79 23.75
CA ILE A 578 9.80 -14.75 22.65
C ILE A 578 10.09 -16.12 22.04
N ASN A 579 10.18 -17.18 22.85
CA ASN A 579 10.44 -18.55 22.35
C ASN A 579 9.28 -19.06 21.49
N ASN A 580 8.04 -18.90 21.93
CA ASN A 580 6.86 -19.26 21.15
C ASN A 580 6.79 -18.44 19.85
N ALA A 581 7.19 -17.17 19.88
CA ALA A 581 7.23 -16.32 18.68
C ALA A 581 8.30 -16.79 17.68
N ILE A 582 9.48 -17.21 18.16
CA ILE A 582 10.54 -17.83 17.33
C ILE A 582 10.05 -19.16 16.75
N ASP A 583 9.43 -20.02 17.56
CA ASP A 583 8.89 -21.32 17.13
C ASP A 583 7.88 -21.16 15.99
N GLU A 584 6.90 -20.27 16.14
CA GLU A 584 5.86 -20.03 15.13
C GLU A 584 6.42 -19.39 13.86
N LEU A 585 7.37 -18.46 13.96
CA LEU A 585 8.00 -17.83 12.79
C LEU A 585 8.91 -18.80 12.04
N MET A 586 9.65 -19.67 12.76
CA MET A 586 10.43 -20.77 12.17
C MET A 586 9.52 -21.81 11.52
N CYS A 587 8.43 -22.22 12.18
CA CYS A 587 7.42 -23.09 11.57
C CYS A 587 6.81 -22.47 10.30
N SER A 588 6.67 -21.13 10.26
CA SER A 588 6.21 -20.44 9.05
C SER A 588 7.25 -20.47 7.91
N ILE A 589 8.54 -20.34 8.23
CA ILE A 589 9.62 -20.49 7.23
C ILE A 589 9.67 -21.93 6.71
N ASP A 590 9.57 -22.92 7.59
CA ASP A 590 9.51 -24.33 7.20
C ASP A 590 8.24 -24.64 6.40
N SER A 591 7.12 -23.97 6.68
CA SER A 591 5.88 -24.09 5.89
C SER A 591 6.09 -23.72 4.41
N LEU A 592 7.04 -22.85 4.09
CA LEU A 592 7.40 -22.53 2.69
C LEU A 592 7.94 -23.76 1.94
N SER A 593 8.57 -24.69 2.66
CA SER A 593 9.13 -25.94 2.11
C SER A 593 8.09 -27.05 1.91
N TYR A 594 6.85 -26.88 2.39
CA TYR A 594 5.84 -27.96 2.40
C TYR A 594 4.41 -27.52 2.07
N SER A 595 3.89 -26.46 2.70
CA SER A 595 2.45 -26.15 2.78
C SER A 595 2.09 -24.73 2.30
N ILE A 596 2.58 -24.33 1.12
CA ILE A 596 2.14 -23.11 0.44
C ILE A 596 0.84 -23.37 -0.34
N THR A 597 -0.16 -22.52 -0.16
CA THR A 597 -1.38 -22.52 -0.98
C THR A 597 -1.24 -21.61 -2.21
N GLU A 598 -2.01 -21.89 -3.27
CA GLU A 598 -2.10 -21.01 -4.44
C GLU A 598 -2.72 -19.64 -4.08
N GLU A 599 -3.60 -19.58 -3.06
CA GLU A 599 -4.19 -18.32 -2.60
C GLU A 599 -3.16 -17.41 -1.93
N ASP A 600 -2.32 -17.94 -1.03
CA ASP A 600 -1.28 -17.15 -0.35
C ASP A 600 -0.23 -16.66 -1.37
N LEU A 601 0.09 -17.46 -2.39
CA LEU A 601 0.94 -17.05 -3.51
C LEU A 601 0.31 -15.91 -4.32
N GLU A 602 -0.95 -16.05 -4.72
CA GLU A 602 -1.67 -15.02 -5.49
C GLU A 602 -1.93 -13.75 -4.68
N ARG A 603 -1.92 -13.83 -3.34
CA ARG A 603 -1.94 -12.69 -2.42
C ARG A 603 -0.55 -12.01 -2.38
N ALA A 604 0.51 -12.78 -2.21
CA ALA A 604 1.89 -12.30 -2.19
C ALA A 604 2.33 -11.64 -3.51
N LYS A 605 1.95 -12.21 -4.67
CA LYS A 605 2.20 -11.58 -5.99
C LYS A 605 1.56 -10.20 -6.07
N LYS A 606 0.29 -10.06 -5.65
CA LYS A 606 -0.42 -8.78 -5.67
C LYS A 606 0.23 -7.76 -4.74
N GLN A 607 0.62 -8.16 -3.53
CA GLN A 607 1.36 -7.30 -2.61
C GLN A 607 2.70 -6.84 -3.20
N LEU A 608 3.49 -7.76 -3.78
CA LEU A 608 4.78 -7.42 -4.39
C LEU A 608 4.63 -6.46 -5.58
N LEU A 609 3.63 -6.67 -6.43
CA LEU A 609 3.30 -5.76 -7.54
C LEU A 609 2.88 -4.38 -7.04
N THR A 610 2.04 -4.30 -6.02
CA THR A 610 1.63 -3.02 -5.41
C THR A 610 2.83 -2.27 -4.83
N THR A 611 3.70 -2.94 -4.07
CA THR A 611 4.93 -2.35 -3.54
C THR A 611 5.86 -1.86 -4.65
N LEU A 612 6.04 -2.64 -5.72
CA LEU A 612 6.84 -2.25 -6.87
C LEU A 612 6.30 -0.99 -7.56
N PHE A 613 4.99 -0.93 -7.84
CA PHE A 613 4.42 0.20 -8.57
C PHE A 613 4.42 1.49 -7.73
N ILE A 614 4.10 1.41 -6.43
CA ILE A 614 4.19 2.57 -5.52
C ILE A 614 5.64 3.11 -5.47
N GLY A 615 6.64 2.23 -5.47
CA GLY A 615 8.06 2.63 -5.54
C GLY A 615 8.46 3.30 -6.86
N LEU A 616 7.73 3.05 -7.95
CA LEU A 616 7.99 3.60 -9.29
C LEU A 616 7.16 4.85 -9.62
N ASP A 617 6.25 5.29 -8.74
CA ASP A 617 5.44 6.49 -8.95
C ASP A 617 6.24 7.80 -8.77
N ASP A 618 7.29 7.81 -7.94
CA ASP A 618 8.17 8.98 -7.79
C ASP A 618 9.44 8.89 -8.65
N THR A 619 9.82 10.02 -9.23
CA THR A 619 11.09 10.23 -9.94
C THR A 619 12.33 9.78 -9.16
N THR A 620 12.35 9.92 -7.82
CA THR A 620 13.47 9.45 -7.00
C THR A 620 13.56 7.92 -7.00
N GLY A 621 12.42 7.24 -6.84
CA GLY A 621 12.35 5.77 -6.87
C GLY A 621 12.64 5.19 -8.25
N VAL A 622 12.21 5.85 -9.33
CA VAL A 622 12.61 5.48 -10.70
C VAL A 622 14.12 5.66 -10.92
N ALA A 623 14.73 6.75 -10.41
CA ALA A 623 16.18 6.97 -10.52
C ALA A 623 16.99 5.96 -9.69
N GLU A 624 16.53 5.66 -8.46
CA GLU A 624 17.08 4.60 -7.60
C GLU A 624 17.06 3.25 -8.32
N ASP A 625 15.90 2.87 -8.86
CA ASP A 625 15.73 1.59 -9.54
C ASP A 625 16.65 1.47 -10.76
N ILE A 626 16.76 2.53 -11.57
CA ILE A 626 17.70 2.58 -12.70
C ILE A 626 19.15 2.43 -12.20
N GLY A 627 19.56 3.21 -11.20
CA GLY A 627 20.93 3.26 -10.69
C GLY A 627 21.36 1.94 -10.06
N ARG A 628 20.59 1.44 -9.09
CA ARG A 628 20.82 0.16 -8.40
C ARG A 628 20.83 -1.01 -9.39
N GLN A 629 19.83 -1.12 -10.27
CA GLN A 629 19.79 -2.23 -11.23
C GLN A 629 20.97 -2.19 -12.21
N LEU A 630 21.42 -1.01 -12.65
CA LEU A 630 22.60 -0.93 -13.50
C LEU A 630 23.90 -1.29 -12.76
N LEU A 631 24.07 -0.89 -11.49
CA LEU A 631 25.22 -1.35 -10.70
C LEU A 631 25.24 -2.87 -10.50
N VAL A 632 24.07 -3.48 -10.33
CA VAL A 632 23.92 -4.90 -9.97
C VAL A 632 23.86 -5.83 -11.18
N TYR A 633 22.94 -5.58 -12.12
CA TYR A 633 22.68 -6.45 -13.28
C TYR A 633 23.40 -6.00 -14.56
N GLY A 634 23.99 -4.80 -14.58
CA GLY A 634 24.52 -4.18 -15.80
C GLY A 634 23.45 -3.69 -16.79
N ARG A 635 22.16 -3.96 -16.52
CA ARG A 635 21.00 -3.55 -17.31
C ARG A 635 19.82 -3.26 -16.38
N ARG A 636 18.78 -2.60 -16.88
CA ARG A 636 17.49 -2.53 -16.19
C ARG A 636 16.56 -3.65 -16.67
N ILE A 637 15.95 -4.36 -15.74
CA ILE A 637 14.79 -5.23 -15.91
C ILE A 637 13.58 -4.30 -15.98
N SER A 638 12.84 -4.30 -17.09
CA SER A 638 11.65 -3.45 -17.20
C SER A 638 10.53 -3.98 -16.28
N PRO A 639 9.60 -3.12 -15.82
CA PRO A 639 8.44 -3.58 -15.07
C PRO A 639 7.68 -4.71 -15.78
N ALA A 640 7.50 -4.61 -17.10
CA ALA A 640 6.87 -5.67 -17.91
C ALA A 640 7.67 -7.00 -17.92
N GLU A 641 9.01 -6.96 -17.88
CA GLU A 641 9.83 -8.17 -17.71
C GLU A 641 9.70 -8.74 -16.29
N PHE A 642 9.68 -7.88 -15.26
CA PHE A 642 9.50 -8.29 -13.87
C PHE A 642 8.14 -8.99 -13.66
N VAL A 643 7.03 -8.40 -14.14
CA VAL A 643 5.70 -9.04 -14.06
C VAL A 643 5.70 -10.40 -14.75
N LYS A 644 6.28 -10.54 -15.95
CA LYS A 644 6.39 -11.85 -16.62
C LYS A 644 7.18 -12.89 -15.84
N ARG A 645 8.28 -12.50 -15.20
CA ARG A 645 9.07 -13.39 -14.34
C ARG A 645 8.27 -13.78 -13.09
N LEU A 646 7.47 -12.87 -12.55
CA LEU A 646 6.61 -13.10 -11.39
C LEU A 646 5.45 -14.05 -11.70
N ASP A 647 4.80 -13.86 -12.85
CA ASP A 647 3.69 -14.70 -13.34
C ASP A 647 4.13 -16.15 -13.58
N GLN A 648 5.40 -16.37 -13.93
CA GLN A 648 5.99 -17.69 -14.13
C GLN A 648 6.24 -18.48 -12.83
N ILE A 649 6.21 -17.83 -11.66
CA ILE A 649 6.43 -18.50 -10.38
C ILE A 649 5.12 -19.12 -9.89
N ASP A 650 5.15 -20.43 -9.68
CA ASP A 650 4.09 -21.21 -9.04
C ASP A 650 4.46 -21.61 -7.61
N HIS A 651 3.57 -22.33 -6.92
CA HIS A 651 3.79 -22.76 -5.55
C HIS A 651 4.82 -23.91 -5.46
N TYR A 652 5.05 -24.66 -6.54
CA TYR A 652 6.09 -25.69 -6.61
C TYR A 652 7.49 -25.07 -6.67
N GLU A 653 7.65 -23.96 -7.40
CA GLU A 653 8.91 -23.23 -7.51
C GLU A 653 9.32 -22.62 -6.17
N ILE A 654 8.37 -22.06 -5.41
CA ILE A 654 8.68 -21.59 -4.05
C ILE A 654 9.07 -22.76 -3.15
N ARG A 655 8.32 -23.88 -3.20
CA ARG A 655 8.68 -25.10 -2.46
C ARG A 655 10.10 -25.56 -2.80
N ARG A 656 10.47 -25.60 -4.09
CA ARG A 656 11.81 -25.96 -4.58
C ARG A 656 12.89 -25.02 -4.04
N VAL A 657 12.63 -23.71 -4.02
CA VAL A 657 13.59 -22.71 -3.53
C VAL A 657 13.74 -22.79 -2.01
N ALA A 658 12.64 -22.89 -1.25
CA ALA A 658 12.66 -23.07 0.20
C ALA A 658 13.41 -24.35 0.62
N GLN A 659 13.12 -25.49 -0.02
CA GLN A 659 13.84 -26.74 0.22
C GLN A 659 15.33 -26.69 -0.14
N LYS A 660 15.72 -25.85 -1.11
CA LYS A 660 17.11 -25.70 -1.55
C LYS A 660 17.96 -24.83 -0.61
N TYR A 661 17.37 -23.77 -0.04
CA TYR A 661 18.10 -22.72 0.69
C TYR A 661 17.72 -22.55 2.17
N LEU A 662 16.63 -23.13 2.64
CA LEU A 662 16.15 -22.97 4.03
C LEU A 662 16.19 -24.32 4.76
N LEU A 663 15.61 -25.36 4.15
CA LEU A 663 15.55 -26.70 4.75
C LEU A 663 16.95 -27.27 5.02
N ASN A 664 17.17 -27.70 6.27
CA ASN A 664 18.44 -28.27 6.75
C ASN A 664 19.67 -27.35 6.55
N LYS A 665 19.48 -26.03 6.51
CA LYS A 665 20.58 -25.05 6.37
C LYS A 665 21.02 -24.46 7.70
N PRO A 666 22.29 -24.01 7.81
CA PRO A 666 22.76 -23.28 8.97
C PRO A 666 21.94 -22.00 9.17
N VAL A 667 21.50 -21.76 10.41
CA VAL A 667 20.91 -20.49 10.83
C VAL A 667 21.88 -19.68 11.69
N THR A 668 21.66 -18.38 11.75
CA THR A 668 22.34 -17.44 12.64
C THR A 668 21.30 -16.64 13.40
N MET A 669 21.53 -16.45 14.70
CA MET A 669 20.60 -15.76 15.59
C MET A 669 21.30 -14.62 16.34
N THR A 670 20.65 -13.47 16.42
CA THR A 670 21.12 -12.31 17.17
C THR A 670 19.99 -11.70 17.98
N GLY A 671 20.26 -11.18 19.18
CA GLY A 671 19.21 -10.59 20.00
C GLY A 671 19.70 -9.64 21.07
N VAL A 672 18.84 -8.70 21.45
CA VAL A 672 19.09 -7.64 22.42
C VAL A 672 17.88 -7.47 23.34
N GLY A 673 18.12 -7.16 24.62
CA GLY A 673 17.07 -6.99 25.64
C GLY A 673 17.06 -8.14 26.64
N MET A 674 15.87 -8.63 27.01
CA MET A 674 15.70 -9.72 27.99
C MET A 674 15.96 -11.11 27.41
N VAL A 675 17.10 -11.29 26.74
CA VAL A 675 17.45 -12.50 26.00
C VAL A 675 18.03 -13.64 26.85
N GLN A 676 17.83 -13.62 28.18
CA GLN A 676 18.37 -14.62 29.10
C GLN A 676 17.69 -15.99 28.96
N ASN A 677 16.38 -15.98 28.68
CA ASN A 677 15.54 -17.17 28.53
C ASN A 677 15.27 -17.53 27.05
N VAL A 678 15.94 -16.88 26.10
CA VAL A 678 15.80 -17.16 24.66
C VAL A 678 16.35 -18.56 24.33
N MET A 679 15.60 -19.28 23.50
CA MET A 679 15.95 -20.58 22.94
C MET A 679 17.38 -20.59 22.37
N GLN A 680 18.17 -21.62 22.64
CA GLN A 680 19.55 -21.67 22.15
C GLN A 680 19.61 -21.85 20.64
N LEU A 681 20.66 -21.34 19.98
CA LEU A 681 20.91 -21.58 18.55
C LEU A 681 20.80 -23.07 18.16
N SER A 682 21.22 -23.99 19.03
CA SER A 682 21.14 -25.43 18.76
C SER A 682 19.71 -25.99 18.69
N GLU A 683 18.74 -25.27 19.25
CA GLU A 683 17.32 -25.61 19.24
C GLU A 683 16.64 -24.91 18.05
N VAL A 684 16.93 -23.64 17.79
CA VAL A 684 16.50 -22.95 16.56
C VAL A 684 16.98 -23.68 15.30
N GLN A 685 18.21 -24.20 15.33
CA GLN A 685 18.76 -25.05 14.27
C GLN A 685 17.96 -26.37 14.11
N LYS A 686 17.43 -26.96 15.19
CA LYS A 686 16.54 -28.15 15.10
C LYS A 686 15.20 -27.80 14.48
N LEU A 687 14.67 -26.59 14.69
CA LEU A 687 13.43 -26.14 14.04
C LEU A 687 13.62 -26.10 12.51
N ALA A 688 14.77 -25.62 12.02
CA ALA A 688 15.14 -25.67 10.60
C ALA A 688 15.45 -27.10 10.06
N HIS A 689 15.41 -28.10 10.93
CA HIS A 689 15.56 -29.53 10.63
C HIS A 689 14.24 -30.26 10.90
N TRP A 690 13.21 -30.01 10.08
CA TRP A 690 11.89 -30.66 10.16
C TRP A 690 11.97 -32.17 10.51
N GLN A 691 11.57 -32.53 11.73
CA GLN A 691 11.61 -33.92 12.24
C GLN A 691 10.29 -34.69 12.01
N GLY A 692 9.33 -34.11 11.30
CA GLY A 692 7.96 -34.62 11.17
C GLY A 692 7.73 -35.55 9.98
N ALA A 693 7.55 -36.84 10.27
CA ALA A 693 7.25 -37.92 9.32
C ALA A 693 8.40 -38.30 8.36
N SER A 694 8.84 -39.55 8.52
CA SER A 694 9.53 -40.31 7.48
C SER A 694 8.80 -40.17 6.14
N LEU A 695 9.52 -39.72 5.10
CA LEU A 695 9.15 -40.03 3.72
C LEU A 695 8.81 -41.53 3.67
N PRO A 696 7.64 -41.95 3.13
CA PRO A 696 7.46 -43.35 2.81
C PRO A 696 8.60 -43.71 1.86
N LYS A 697 9.40 -44.71 2.24
CA LYS A 697 10.39 -45.26 1.32
C LYS A 697 9.63 -45.65 0.06
N GLU A 698 10.08 -45.17 -1.10
CA GLU A 698 9.67 -45.76 -2.36
C GLU A 698 10.04 -47.24 -2.28
N GLU A 699 9.03 -48.10 -2.19
CA GLU A 699 9.24 -49.54 -2.31
C GLU A 699 9.59 -49.80 -3.77
N GLU A 700 10.85 -50.16 -4.03
CA GLU A 700 11.26 -50.72 -5.32
C GLU A 700 10.46 -52.00 -5.61
N GLN A 701 9.54 -51.92 -6.57
CA GLN A 701 8.98 -53.06 -7.33
C GLN A 701 8.77 -52.67 -8.79
#